data_AF-A0A7G4RKZ8-F1
#
_entry.id   AF-A0A7G4RKZ8-F1
#
_cell.length_a   1.000
_cell.length_b   1.000
_cell.length_c   1.000
_cell.angle_alpha   90.00
_cell.angle_beta   90.00
_cell.angle_gamma   90.00
#
_symmetry.space_group_name_H-M   'P 1'
#
loop_
_entity.id
_entity.type
_entity.pdbx_description
1 polymer ?
#
loop_
_entity_poly.entity_id
_entity_poly.type
_entity_poly.pdbx_seq_one_letter_code
_entity_poly.pdbx_strand_id
1 'polypeptide(L)'
;MSFLAHFNKVISAGDGHYLEQFNAIKRVDIQIAIYQKLLYKAGEEGKESAAHAALESIKNDFQNWPSDLKSGIEIEDQRYAVAKANAIYQDYLYQKTFERVKDMKERGLSKDLLFDPQVRLVYELTLTKEEREEVCNKIEQQMPLSIKQKLKGKSIDADLKQLLGGRTPTKTTLCSIDLGCIAKAPTGENLKLFKELRTMFVAKYGRQNLFAHQRASMVASFEESYAHMCLMTKTYESVSRQFDKEPLQIDDAQPKVGKEDWKNIRHKAALALQDKVAESYKKAVSKATTDGVVDLYKLNQNLAKERVKLADFSKKIILENVVTHLKEKEFGREDILNYMQNLSSRVDKDSFTHQTATGYDYFYTSNYLQQGMLITGTKNTAHDKPQFKENIEDQLAYRRVTYTYRDKEAVLQPTSAMSSRIPSPALVFHGMSDELIKRDLVQKFGFLHDEMRVMRGGKDGPAVESLFTSFHSEFFDQYGDGNNLQRASALYIIQAMHDFNTPWSIRAKKLEKQISDFQQTNAHLEVEVQTAERAIAQAQMKLKILKEQGLPTANKELELTALIKENAATFEKKAHLLKLKSDQQKMQELAEEQNLEQPPKNNFIYIQNIGTNRHTQDLGYRGDRGFFDVTGSLELDDITLSAEMAMLHTLQENSAFLSNDIREQLSRINRKVLKEYREFLNDEHRPLYFAESRQGEKLIAEIRAFKTGLKTQLDTEAQEASKNKIESNHLPTLASNTLARMMATNQHWDSRYGQLSQALSMYIEWASTGGCKSGNERNQDVMLRFALLKSIHERVEHGGEKELKSHERKIYKRMTAYINGETADPEKLRVAISESVSQCNMHGGAAAISREDQGGAAKVSSFSAVQDIRSPFLQWTARIALISPMLLVVPLVLFAFSSVRKFYSGLFDTNNAADREMKLDATGASKTQAHKGQDKRTRDVVLEVLSEDNLFTGKGKTLTSEEKDLFKKGSMEKLENEEKQKKQEIQSSVPSSVSTDYNAGIKALSELGLAKADIKGVEEKILEPQNHSGELPYDSPDDIPSVGNGSMVLK
;
A
#
# COMPACT_ATOMS: atom_id res chain seq x y z
N MET A 1 7.56 4.58 -41.19
CA MET A 1 6.14 4.28 -40.96
C MET A 1 5.90 4.22 -39.46
N SER A 2 4.74 4.65 -38.98
CA SER A 2 4.37 4.52 -37.57
C SER A 2 4.09 3.05 -37.21
N PHE A 3 4.08 2.74 -35.91
CA PHE A 3 3.63 1.44 -35.39
C PHE A 3 2.28 1.01 -35.97
N LEU A 4 1.26 1.89 -35.93
CA LEU A 4 -0.08 1.58 -36.46
C LEU A 4 -0.07 1.36 -37.97
N ALA A 5 0.73 2.10 -38.74
CA ALA A 5 0.85 1.88 -40.17
C ALA A 5 1.42 0.50 -40.49
N HIS A 6 2.43 0.07 -39.72
CA HIS A 6 2.97 -1.29 -39.84
C HIS A 6 1.95 -2.36 -39.43
N PHE A 7 1.25 -2.18 -38.31
CA PHE A 7 0.20 -3.10 -37.86
C PHE A 7 -0.90 -3.26 -38.92
N ASN A 8 -1.43 -2.15 -39.43
CA ASN A 8 -2.47 -2.17 -40.46
C ASN A 8 -1.97 -2.82 -41.76
N LYS A 9 -0.70 -2.60 -42.14
CA LYS A 9 -0.10 -3.25 -43.30
C LYS A 9 0.00 -4.76 -43.15
N VAL A 10 0.35 -5.25 -41.95
CA VAL A 10 0.37 -6.68 -41.64
C VAL A 10 -1.04 -7.25 -41.73
N ILE A 11 -2.01 -6.69 -41.01
CA ILE A 11 -3.40 -7.20 -41.01
C ILE A 11 -4.05 -7.15 -42.41
N SER A 12 -3.75 -6.13 -43.21
CA SER A 12 -4.34 -5.98 -44.54
C SER A 12 -3.63 -6.79 -45.63
N ALA A 13 -2.56 -7.51 -45.30
CA ALA A 13 -1.78 -8.30 -46.27
C ALA A 13 -2.58 -9.48 -46.84
N GLY A 14 -3.50 -10.03 -46.04
CA GLY A 14 -4.25 -11.24 -46.37
C GLY A 14 -3.44 -12.52 -46.17
N ASP A 15 -4.14 -13.65 -46.30
CA ASP A 15 -3.58 -14.98 -46.06
C ASP A 15 -2.38 -15.27 -46.96
N GLY A 16 -1.35 -15.88 -46.38
CA GLY A 16 -0.08 -16.18 -47.07
C GLY A 16 0.94 -15.04 -47.08
N HIS A 17 0.55 -13.79 -46.77
CA HIS A 17 1.45 -12.62 -46.80
C HIS A 17 1.72 -11.99 -45.42
N TYR A 18 1.06 -12.44 -44.35
CA TYR A 18 1.26 -11.89 -43.00
C TYR A 18 2.72 -11.95 -42.54
N LEU A 19 3.34 -13.13 -42.63
CA LEU A 19 4.73 -13.35 -42.22
C LEU A 19 5.71 -12.53 -43.06
N GLU A 20 5.48 -12.43 -44.37
CA GLU A 20 6.30 -11.62 -45.27
C GLU A 20 6.27 -10.14 -44.86
N GLN A 21 5.07 -9.58 -44.62
CA GLN A 21 4.93 -8.19 -44.19
C GLN A 21 5.50 -7.96 -42.79
N PHE A 22 5.38 -8.93 -41.88
CA PHE A 22 5.96 -8.86 -40.54
C PHE A 22 7.49 -8.90 -40.59
N ASN A 23 8.10 -9.77 -41.41
CA ASN A 23 9.54 -9.87 -41.60
C ASN A 23 10.13 -8.69 -42.37
N ALA A 24 9.33 -8.00 -43.20
CA ALA A 24 9.74 -6.76 -43.85
C ALA A 24 9.97 -5.59 -42.86
N ILE A 25 9.51 -5.72 -41.62
CA ILE A 25 9.72 -4.72 -40.57
C ILE A 25 11.14 -4.87 -40.02
N LYS A 26 12.02 -3.95 -40.40
CA LYS A 26 13.44 -3.95 -39.96
C LYS A 26 13.65 -3.71 -38.45
N ARG A 27 12.61 -3.33 -37.72
CA ARG A 27 12.65 -2.90 -36.33
C ARG A 27 12.06 -3.98 -35.42
N VAL A 28 12.93 -4.67 -34.67
CA VAL A 28 12.55 -5.73 -33.71
C VAL A 28 11.57 -5.23 -32.64
N ASP A 29 11.77 -4.02 -32.14
CA ASP A 29 10.87 -3.39 -31.15
C ASP A 29 9.46 -3.15 -31.70
N ILE A 30 9.34 -2.77 -32.98
CA ILE A 30 8.04 -2.65 -33.65
C ILE A 30 7.43 -4.04 -33.89
N GLN A 31 8.23 -5.03 -34.29
CA GLN A 31 7.77 -6.41 -34.47
C GLN A 31 7.17 -6.98 -33.18
N ILE A 32 7.86 -6.81 -32.04
CA ILE A 32 7.37 -7.23 -30.73
C ILE A 32 6.06 -6.51 -30.37
N ALA A 33 5.98 -5.18 -30.56
CA ALA A 33 4.76 -4.43 -30.28
C ALA A 33 3.58 -4.85 -31.18
N ILE A 34 3.84 -5.20 -32.45
CA ILE A 34 2.81 -5.71 -33.37
C ILE A 34 2.35 -7.09 -32.93
N TYR A 35 3.29 -7.97 -32.59
CA TYR A 35 2.99 -9.30 -32.08
C TYR A 35 2.12 -9.23 -30.83
N GLN A 36 2.48 -8.36 -29.88
CA GLN A 36 1.65 -8.05 -28.71
C GLN A 36 0.24 -7.65 -29.14
N LYS A 37 0.08 -6.64 -30.02
CA LYS A 37 -1.25 -6.17 -30.45
C LYS A 37 -2.06 -7.29 -31.11
N LEU A 38 -1.41 -8.16 -31.90
CA LEU A 38 -2.02 -9.35 -32.50
C LEU A 38 -2.49 -10.36 -31.44
N LEU A 39 -1.71 -10.61 -30.37
CA LEU A 39 -2.12 -11.51 -29.28
C LEU A 39 -3.43 -11.07 -28.63
N TYR A 40 -3.55 -9.79 -28.26
CA TYR A 40 -4.76 -9.26 -27.64
C TYR A 40 -5.95 -9.30 -28.62
N LYS A 41 -5.76 -8.84 -29.87
CA LYS A 41 -6.83 -8.85 -30.89
C LYS A 41 -7.29 -10.24 -31.27
N ALA A 42 -6.38 -11.19 -31.46
CA ALA A 42 -6.72 -12.58 -31.77
C ALA A 42 -7.48 -13.27 -30.62
N GLY A 43 -7.22 -12.86 -29.37
CA GLY A 43 -7.96 -13.33 -28.20
C GLY A 43 -9.41 -12.84 -28.14
N GLU A 44 -9.69 -11.68 -28.73
CA GLU A 44 -11.00 -11.02 -28.70
C GLU A 44 -11.87 -11.36 -29.92
N GLU A 45 -11.28 -11.34 -31.12
CA GLU A 45 -12.03 -11.39 -32.39
C GLU A 45 -12.34 -12.83 -32.88
N GLY A 46 -11.88 -13.85 -32.14
CA GLY A 46 -12.10 -15.26 -32.48
C GLY A 46 -11.20 -15.78 -33.61
N LYS A 47 -11.32 -17.08 -33.90
CA LYS A 47 -10.40 -17.83 -34.79
C LYS A 47 -10.44 -17.41 -36.27
N GLU A 48 -11.54 -16.81 -36.71
CA GLU A 48 -11.75 -16.40 -38.11
C GLU A 48 -11.23 -14.98 -38.39
N SER A 49 -10.72 -14.28 -37.37
CA SER A 49 -10.22 -12.92 -37.52
C SER A 49 -8.89 -12.87 -38.27
N ALA A 50 -8.65 -11.78 -39.01
CA ALA A 50 -7.37 -11.52 -39.66
C ALA A 50 -6.22 -11.43 -38.64
N ALA A 51 -6.51 -10.93 -37.42
CA ALA A 51 -5.53 -10.91 -36.33
C ALA A 51 -5.11 -12.32 -35.90
N HIS A 52 -6.05 -13.25 -35.78
CA HIS A 52 -5.76 -14.65 -35.47
C HIS A 52 -4.98 -15.33 -36.59
N ALA A 53 -5.41 -15.17 -37.84
CA ALA A 53 -4.71 -15.72 -39.01
C ALA A 53 -3.27 -15.19 -39.13
N ALA A 54 -3.07 -13.88 -38.91
CA ALA A 54 -1.75 -13.26 -38.88
C ALA A 54 -0.89 -13.81 -37.73
N LEU A 55 -1.43 -13.91 -36.52
CA LEU A 55 -0.72 -14.43 -35.35
C LEU A 55 -0.25 -15.87 -35.57
N GLU A 56 -1.12 -16.76 -36.06
CA GLU A 56 -0.77 -18.15 -36.36
C GLU A 56 0.28 -18.25 -37.47
N SER A 57 0.13 -17.48 -38.55
CA SER A 57 1.13 -17.40 -39.62
C SER A 57 2.50 -16.96 -39.11
N ILE A 58 2.54 -16.02 -38.17
CA ILE A 58 3.76 -15.50 -37.55
C ILE A 58 4.38 -16.55 -36.63
N LYS A 59 3.60 -17.20 -35.77
CA LYS A 59 4.08 -18.24 -34.84
C LYS A 59 4.71 -19.46 -35.54
N ASN A 60 4.26 -19.80 -36.74
CA ASN A 60 4.82 -20.93 -37.50
C ASN A 60 6.31 -20.77 -37.85
N ASP A 61 6.83 -19.53 -37.88
CA ASP A 61 8.24 -19.24 -38.21
C ASP A 61 9.11 -18.96 -36.97
N PHE A 62 8.56 -19.13 -35.77
CA PHE A 62 9.17 -18.73 -34.50
C PHE A 62 10.61 -19.26 -34.27
N GLN A 63 10.94 -20.45 -34.80
CA GLN A 63 12.28 -21.05 -34.64
C GLN A 63 13.37 -20.38 -35.47
N ASN A 64 13.01 -19.66 -36.54
CA ASN A 64 13.96 -19.04 -37.47
C ASN A 64 14.30 -17.59 -37.11
N TRP A 65 13.70 -17.05 -36.05
CA TRP A 65 13.86 -15.64 -35.71
C TRP A 65 15.17 -15.31 -34.99
N PRO A 66 15.63 -14.05 -35.11
CA PRO A 66 16.74 -13.55 -34.29
C PRO A 66 16.45 -13.74 -32.79
N SER A 67 17.49 -14.05 -32.01
CA SER A 67 17.38 -14.33 -30.58
C SER A 67 16.64 -13.23 -29.80
N ASP A 68 16.89 -11.96 -30.11
CA ASP A 68 16.25 -10.83 -29.42
C ASP A 68 14.75 -10.75 -29.71
N LEU A 69 14.33 -11.03 -30.95
CA LEU A 69 12.92 -11.08 -31.34
C LEU A 69 12.22 -12.26 -30.68
N LYS A 70 12.86 -13.44 -30.69
CA LYS A 70 12.36 -14.66 -30.05
C LYS A 70 12.11 -14.45 -28.56
N SER A 71 13.12 -13.94 -27.84
CA SER A 71 13.00 -13.64 -26.40
C SER A 71 11.91 -12.60 -26.12
N GLY A 72 11.84 -11.54 -26.93
CA GLY A 72 10.77 -10.54 -26.82
C GLY A 72 9.38 -11.15 -26.97
N ILE A 73 9.19 -12.05 -27.93
CA ILE A 73 7.91 -12.70 -28.18
C ILE A 73 7.53 -13.71 -27.08
N GLU A 74 8.49 -14.46 -26.55
CA GLU A 74 8.25 -15.34 -25.39
C GLU A 74 7.81 -14.55 -24.15
N ILE A 75 8.38 -13.37 -23.94
CA ILE A 75 7.97 -12.45 -22.87
C ILE A 75 6.54 -11.96 -23.11
N GLU A 76 6.18 -11.58 -24.34
CA GLU A 76 4.83 -11.13 -24.68
C GLU A 76 3.78 -12.24 -24.54
N ASP A 77 4.10 -13.48 -24.91
CA ASP A 77 3.25 -14.64 -24.66
C ASP A 77 3.00 -14.87 -23.16
N GLN A 78 4.05 -14.74 -22.34
CA GLN A 78 3.92 -14.85 -20.89
C GLN A 78 3.07 -13.71 -20.30
N ARG A 79 3.28 -12.47 -20.74
CA ARG A 79 2.47 -11.30 -20.32
C ARG A 79 1.00 -11.50 -20.66
N TYR A 80 0.71 -11.89 -21.90
CA TYR A 80 -0.66 -12.14 -22.35
C TYR A 80 -1.30 -13.30 -21.57
N ALA A 81 -0.56 -14.38 -21.28
CA ALA A 81 -1.06 -15.48 -20.47
C ALA A 81 -1.47 -15.03 -19.06
N VAL A 82 -0.64 -14.23 -18.38
CA VAL A 82 -0.97 -13.68 -17.05
C VAL A 82 -2.18 -12.73 -17.15
N ALA A 83 -2.25 -11.88 -18.18
CA ALA A 83 -3.41 -11.02 -18.43
C ALA A 83 -4.70 -11.82 -18.62
N LYS A 84 -4.64 -12.91 -19.40
CA LYS A 84 -5.75 -13.84 -19.64
C LYS A 84 -6.17 -14.59 -18.38
N ALA A 85 -5.20 -15.05 -17.57
CA ALA A 85 -5.48 -15.66 -16.27
C ALA A 85 -6.21 -14.69 -15.33
N ASN A 86 -5.78 -13.42 -15.28
CA ASN A 86 -6.45 -12.38 -14.50
C ASN A 86 -7.87 -12.10 -15.01
N ALA A 87 -8.09 -12.09 -16.32
CA ALA A 87 -9.43 -11.94 -16.91
C ALA A 87 -10.37 -13.09 -16.50
N ILE A 88 -9.92 -14.35 -16.63
CA ILE A 88 -10.67 -15.53 -16.21
C ILE A 88 -10.99 -15.49 -14.71
N TYR A 89 -10.00 -15.14 -13.87
CA TYR A 89 -10.20 -15.08 -12.43
C TYR A 89 -11.19 -13.99 -12.03
N GLN A 90 -11.08 -12.79 -12.60
CA GLN A 90 -12.00 -11.69 -12.33
C GLN A 90 -13.43 -11.99 -12.84
N ASP A 91 -13.56 -12.64 -14.00
CA ASP A 91 -14.86 -13.06 -14.52
C ASP A 91 -15.49 -14.15 -13.63
N TYR A 92 -14.67 -15.06 -13.10
CA TYR A 92 -15.12 -16.06 -12.12
C TYR A 92 -15.63 -15.42 -10.83
N LEU A 93 -14.90 -14.43 -10.27
CA LEU A 93 -15.37 -13.66 -9.11
C LEU A 93 -16.70 -12.94 -9.40
N TYR A 94 -16.83 -12.38 -10.61
CA TYR A 94 -18.07 -11.77 -11.07
C TYR A 94 -19.21 -12.79 -11.04
N GLN A 95 -19.07 -13.91 -11.75
CA GLN A 95 -20.07 -14.98 -11.85
C GLN A 95 -20.48 -15.53 -10.47
N LYS A 96 -19.50 -15.88 -9.62
CA LYS A 96 -19.77 -16.41 -8.28
C LYS A 96 -20.50 -15.42 -7.38
N THR A 97 -20.23 -14.13 -7.51
CA THR A 97 -20.99 -13.12 -6.78
C THR A 97 -22.47 -13.13 -7.17
N PHE A 98 -22.81 -13.28 -8.47
CA PHE A 98 -24.20 -13.40 -8.90
C PHE A 98 -24.87 -14.67 -8.41
N GLU A 99 -24.17 -15.80 -8.48
CA GLU A 99 -24.69 -17.08 -7.97
C GLU A 99 -25.09 -16.96 -6.50
N ARG A 100 -24.22 -16.38 -5.65
CA ARG A 100 -24.51 -16.19 -4.22
C ARG A 100 -25.66 -15.22 -3.97
N VAL A 101 -25.74 -14.13 -4.72
CA VAL A 101 -26.82 -13.14 -4.59
C VAL A 101 -28.17 -13.72 -5.01
N LYS A 102 -28.19 -14.51 -6.08
CA LYS A 102 -29.38 -15.23 -6.55
C LYS A 102 -29.87 -16.19 -5.48
N ASP A 103 -28.98 -17.02 -4.93
CA ASP A 103 -29.31 -17.96 -3.86
C ASP A 103 -29.83 -17.24 -2.59
N MET A 104 -29.19 -16.15 -2.16
CA MET A 104 -29.70 -15.34 -1.04
C MET A 104 -31.11 -14.82 -1.31
N LYS A 105 -31.39 -14.36 -2.53
CA LYS A 105 -32.71 -13.88 -2.91
C LYS A 105 -33.75 -15.00 -2.88
N GLU A 106 -33.43 -16.18 -3.41
CA GLU A 106 -34.32 -17.35 -3.41
C GLU A 106 -34.64 -17.80 -1.98
N ARG A 107 -33.71 -17.61 -1.04
CA ARG A 107 -33.91 -17.80 0.40
C ARG A 107 -34.63 -16.66 1.12
N GLY A 108 -35.06 -15.61 0.40
CA GLY A 108 -35.77 -14.46 0.97
C GLY A 108 -34.87 -13.44 1.68
N LEU A 109 -33.55 -13.61 1.65
CA LEU A 109 -32.54 -12.74 2.30
C LEU A 109 -32.19 -11.50 1.46
N SER A 110 -33.07 -11.11 0.54
CA SER A 110 -32.86 -9.97 -0.36
C SER A 110 -32.75 -8.62 0.36
N LYS A 111 -33.24 -8.54 1.61
CA LYS A 111 -33.11 -7.36 2.49
C LYS A 111 -31.72 -7.20 3.07
N ASP A 112 -30.91 -8.26 3.04
CA ASP A 112 -29.57 -8.33 3.62
C ASP A 112 -28.47 -7.99 2.58
N LEU A 113 -28.86 -7.67 1.35
CA LEU A 113 -27.92 -7.31 0.30
C LEU A 113 -27.43 -5.88 0.46
N LEU A 114 -26.11 -5.70 0.45
CA LEU A 114 -25.49 -4.39 0.38
C LEU A 114 -25.50 -3.91 -1.08
N PHE A 115 -26.43 -3.02 -1.40
CA PHE A 115 -26.67 -2.54 -2.75
C PHE A 115 -26.87 -1.02 -2.77
N ASP A 116 -26.15 -0.37 -3.68
CA ASP A 116 -26.14 1.08 -3.80
C ASP A 116 -27.26 1.59 -4.75
N PRO A 117 -27.91 2.72 -4.43
CA PRO A 117 -28.87 3.42 -5.29
C PRO A 117 -28.50 3.68 -6.77
N GLN A 118 -27.23 3.50 -7.16
CA GLN A 118 -26.73 3.60 -8.53
C GLN A 118 -26.67 2.27 -9.29
N VAL A 119 -27.24 1.22 -8.72
CA VAL A 119 -27.32 -0.13 -9.28
C VAL A 119 -25.98 -0.89 -9.23
N ARG A 120 -25.34 -0.80 -8.06
CA ARG A 120 -24.09 -1.50 -7.78
C ARG A 120 -24.23 -2.37 -6.55
N LEU A 121 -23.71 -3.58 -6.65
CA LEU A 121 -23.70 -4.55 -5.57
C LEU A 121 -22.35 -4.52 -4.86
N VAL A 122 -22.36 -4.51 -3.52
CA VAL A 122 -21.17 -4.73 -2.70
C VAL A 122 -21.36 -6.05 -1.95
N TYR A 123 -20.42 -6.98 -2.08
CA TYR A 123 -20.56 -8.32 -1.52
C TYR A 123 -19.20 -8.86 -1.06
N GLU A 124 -19.17 -9.50 0.12
CA GLU A 124 -17.98 -10.21 0.60
C GLU A 124 -18.02 -11.66 0.10
N LEU A 125 -17.33 -11.94 -1.00
CA LEU A 125 -17.26 -13.27 -1.59
C LEU A 125 -16.11 -14.08 -0.98
N THR A 126 -16.42 -15.16 -0.26
CA THR A 126 -15.42 -16.16 0.15
C THR A 126 -15.50 -17.37 -0.76
N LEU A 127 -14.41 -17.67 -1.47
CA LEU A 127 -14.31 -18.88 -2.28
C LEU A 127 -13.93 -20.08 -1.40
N THR A 128 -14.61 -21.21 -1.59
CA THR A 128 -14.23 -22.48 -0.96
C THR A 128 -12.94 -23.04 -1.56
N LYS A 129 -12.38 -24.11 -0.98
CA LYS A 129 -11.19 -24.76 -1.54
C LYS A 129 -11.48 -25.29 -2.95
N GLU A 130 -12.63 -25.92 -3.13
CA GLU A 130 -13.11 -26.51 -4.39
C GLU A 130 -13.34 -25.42 -5.44
N GLU A 131 -13.94 -24.29 -5.06
CA GLU A 131 -14.13 -23.16 -5.97
C GLU A 131 -12.79 -22.52 -6.40
N ARG A 132 -11.76 -22.59 -5.55
CA ARG A 132 -10.40 -22.12 -5.89
C ARG A 132 -9.67 -23.11 -6.80
N GLU A 133 -9.84 -24.41 -6.59
CA GLU A 133 -9.38 -25.46 -7.51
C GLU A 133 -10.07 -25.32 -8.87
N GLU A 134 -11.38 -25.10 -8.89
CA GLU A 134 -12.18 -24.93 -10.10
C GLU A 134 -11.63 -23.76 -10.95
N VAL A 135 -11.41 -22.59 -10.35
CA VAL A 135 -10.89 -21.45 -11.10
C VAL A 135 -9.42 -21.64 -11.50
N CYS A 136 -8.60 -22.30 -10.68
CA CYS A 136 -7.23 -22.67 -11.06
C CYS A 136 -7.23 -23.55 -12.31
N ASN A 137 -8.02 -24.63 -12.30
CA ASN A 137 -8.18 -25.54 -13.43
C ASN A 137 -8.71 -24.84 -14.69
N LYS A 138 -9.70 -23.93 -14.53
CA LYS A 138 -10.21 -23.10 -15.64
C LYS A 138 -9.12 -22.24 -16.27
N ILE A 139 -8.27 -21.62 -15.45
CA ILE A 139 -7.13 -20.83 -15.92
C ILE A 139 -6.15 -21.74 -16.64
N GLU A 140 -5.72 -22.83 -15.99
CA GLU A 140 -4.74 -23.77 -16.51
C GLU A 140 -5.14 -24.29 -17.89
N GLN A 141 -6.39 -24.75 -18.07
CA GLN A 141 -6.88 -25.25 -19.36
C GLN A 141 -6.66 -24.26 -20.51
N GLN A 142 -6.71 -22.96 -20.22
CA GLN A 142 -6.57 -21.86 -21.18
C GLN A 142 -5.12 -21.37 -21.37
N MET A 143 -4.15 -21.89 -20.60
CA MET A 143 -2.74 -21.52 -20.67
C MET A 143 -1.94 -22.40 -21.66
N PRO A 144 -0.87 -21.86 -22.28
CA PRO A 144 0.09 -22.64 -23.06
C PRO A 144 0.76 -23.76 -22.25
N LEU A 145 1.17 -24.85 -22.93
CA LEU A 145 1.86 -26.00 -22.31
C LEU A 145 3.13 -25.60 -21.55
N SER A 146 3.85 -24.59 -22.03
CA SER A 146 5.07 -24.07 -21.39
C SER A 146 4.83 -23.47 -20.00
N ILE A 147 3.63 -22.94 -19.74
CA ILE A 147 3.24 -22.43 -18.43
C ILE A 147 2.74 -23.58 -17.56
N LYS A 148 1.92 -24.48 -18.11
CA LYS A 148 1.41 -25.68 -17.42
C LYS A 148 2.54 -26.53 -16.82
N GLN A 149 3.61 -26.76 -17.58
CA GLN A 149 4.77 -27.54 -17.13
C GLN A 149 5.51 -26.93 -15.93
N LYS A 150 5.36 -25.62 -15.68
CA LYS A 150 5.97 -24.94 -14.53
C LYS A 150 5.14 -25.04 -13.24
N LEU A 151 3.88 -25.45 -13.32
CA LEU A 151 3.01 -25.66 -12.16
C LEU A 151 3.33 -27.03 -11.56
N LYS A 152 4.18 -27.06 -10.54
CA LYS A 152 4.69 -28.30 -9.93
C LYS A 152 3.79 -28.82 -8.80
N GLY A 153 2.46 -28.71 -8.93
CA GLY A 153 1.48 -29.24 -7.97
C GLY A 153 1.78 -28.92 -6.50
N LYS A 154 2.33 -27.73 -6.21
CA LYS A 154 2.86 -27.40 -4.87
C LYS A 154 1.72 -27.14 -3.88
N SER A 155 0.79 -26.29 -4.29
CA SER A 155 -0.47 -25.97 -3.60
C SER A 155 -1.30 -25.02 -4.48
N ILE A 156 -2.63 -25.02 -4.32
CA ILE A 156 -3.54 -24.12 -5.04
C ILE A 156 -3.12 -22.65 -4.87
N ASP A 157 -2.64 -22.27 -3.69
CA ASP A 157 -2.18 -20.91 -3.39
C ASP A 157 -0.94 -20.56 -4.22
N ALA A 158 0.04 -21.47 -4.29
CA ALA A 158 1.25 -21.28 -5.08
C ALA A 158 0.95 -21.27 -6.60
N ASP A 159 0.05 -22.13 -7.06
CA ASP A 159 -0.32 -22.21 -8.47
C ASP A 159 -1.10 -20.95 -8.90
N LEU A 160 -2.07 -20.49 -8.10
CA LEU A 160 -2.76 -19.22 -8.35
C LEU A 160 -1.80 -18.01 -8.28
N LYS A 161 -0.85 -17.99 -7.34
CA LYS A 161 0.18 -16.95 -7.27
C LYS A 161 0.97 -16.87 -8.58
N GLN A 162 1.42 -18.01 -9.09
CA GLN A 162 2.20 -18.10 -10.31
C GLN A 162 1.38 -17.72 -11.54
N LEU A 163 0.18 -18.29 -11.69
CA LEU A 163 -0.73 -18.05 -12.81
C LEU A 163 -1.18 -16.59 -12.91
N LEU A 164 -1.42 -15.95 -11.77
CA LEU A 164 -1.90 -14.56 -11.73
C LEU A 164 -0.76 -13.54 -11.73
N GLY A 165 0.50 -13.98 -11.70
CA GLY A 165 1.69 -13.14 -11.87
C GLY A 165 2.21 -12.49 -10.60
N GLY A 166 2.42 -13.26 -9.52
CA GLY A 166 3.28 -12.84 -8.39
C GLY A 166 2.65 -12.79 -7.00
N ARG A 167 1.32 -12.63 -6.87
CA ARG A 167 0.66 -12.53 -5.54
C ARG A 167 -0.49 -13.51 -5.37
N THR A 168 -0.53 -14.15 -4.20
CA THR A 168 -1.57 -15.09 -3.79
C THR A 168 -2.88 -14.35 -3.52
N PRO A 169 -3.99 -14.68 -4.20
CA PRO A 169 -5.29 -14.13 -3.86
C PRO A 169 -5.73 -14.58 -2.47
N THR A 170 -6.29 -13.64 -1.71
CA THR A 170 -6.93 -13.95 -0.44
C THR A 170 -8.17 -14.83 -0.65
N LYS A 171 -8.60 -15.55 0.39
CA LYS A 171 -9.81 -16.39 0.31
C LYS A 171 -11.10 -15.58 0.17
N THR A 172 -11.09 -14.33 0.62
CA THR A 172 -12.26 -13.44 0.62
C THR A 172 -11.98 -12.20 -0.20
N THR A 173 -12.87 -11.89 -1.14
CA THR A 173 -12.82 -10.70 -1.97
C THR A 173 -14.03 -9.81 -1.70
N LEU A 174 -13.80 -8.52 -1.45
CA LEU A 174 -14.85 -7.51 -1.45
C LEU A 174 -15.18 -7.13 -2.91
N CYS A 175 -16.27 -7.66 -3.41
CA CYS A 175 -16.75 -7.47 -4.78
C CYS A 175 -17.69 -6.26 -4.86
N SER A 176 -17.29 -5.24 -5.62
CA SER A 176 -18.04 -4.04 -5.96
C SER A 176 -18.43 -4.07 -7.44
N ILE A 177 -19.62 -4.58 -7.72
CA ILE A 177 -20.04 -4.97 -9.06
C ILE A 177 -21.07 -4.01 -9.65
N ASP A 178 -20.71 -3.38 -10.77
CA ASP A 178 -21.62 -2.55 -11.56
C ASP A 178 -22.56 -3.42 -12.38
N LEU A 179 -23.85 -3.42 -12.01
CA LEU A 179 -24.86 -4.23 -12.70
C LEU A 179 -25.42 -3.54 -13.95
N GLY A 180 -25.05 -2.29 -14.25
CA GLY A 180 -25.66 -1.47 -15.31
C GLY A 180 -25.57 -2.03 -16.74
N CYS A 181 -24.59 -2.89 -17.04
CA CYS A 181 -24.37 -3.53 -18.34
C CYS A 181 -25.21 -4.78 -18.55
N ILE A 182 -25.69 -5.43 -17.48
CA ILE A 182 -26.57 -6.59 -17.61
C ILE A 182 -27.84 -6.19 -18.34
N ALA A 183 -28.25 -4.92 -18.23
CA ALA A 183 -29.33 -4.32 -19.02
C ALA A 183 -29.13 -4.40 -20.54
N LYS A 184 -27.88 -4.58 -21.01
CA LYS A 184 -27.49 -4.63 -22.43
C LYS A 184 -27.11 -6.04 -22.91
N ALA A 185 -26.82 -6.97 -22.01
CA ALA A 185 -26.56 -8.35 -22.37
C ALA A 185 -27.84 -9.02 -22.92
N PRO A 186 -27.75 -9.99 -23.85
CA PRO A 186 -28.89 -10.73 -24.36
C PRO A 186 -29.65 -11.41 -23.20
N THR A 187 -30.97 -11.47 -23.33
CA THR A 187 -31.93 -11.97 -22.34
C THR A 187 -31.45 -13.16 -21.51
N GLY A 188 -31.57 -13.06 -20.18
CA GLY A 188 -31.25 -14.13 -19.24
C GLY A 188 -31.66 -13.81 -17.80
N GLU A 189 -31.41 -14.75 -16.88
CA GLU A 189 -31.76 -14.63 -15.45
C GLU A 189 -31.07 -13.44 -14.75
N ASN A 190 -29.86 -13.08 -15.16
CA ASN A 190 -29.14 -11.93 -14.61
C ASN A 190 -29.87 -10.61 -14.88
N LEU A 191 -30.47 -10.44 -16.07
CA LEU A 191 -31.27 -9.27 -16.41
C LEU A 191 -32.54 -9.18 -15.55
N LYS A 192 -33.14 -10.33 -15.27
CA LYS A 192 -34.30 -10.42 -14.36
C LYS A 192 -33.89 -9.99 -12.96
N LEU A 193 -32.83 -10.57 -12.41
CA LEU A 193 -32.27 -10.22 -11.09
C LEU A 193 -31.95 -8.71 -11.02
N PHE A 194 -31.30 -8.17 -12.04
CA PHE A 194 -31.03 -6.73 -12.14
C PHE A 194 -32.31 -5.88 -12.08
N LYS A 195 -33.32 -6.22 -12.89
CA LYS A 195 -34.59 -5.46 -12.93
C LYS A 195 -35.30 -5.52 -11.58
N GLU A 196 -35.27 -6.67 -10.92
CA GLU A 196 -35.87 -6.87 -9.60
C GLU A 196 -35.14 -6.08 -8.52
N LEU A 197 -33.80 -6.20 -8.43
CA LEU A 197 -32.98 -5.42 -7.49
C LEU A 197 -33.17 -3.92 -7.69
N ARG A 198 -33.21 -3.47 -8.95
CA ARG A 198 -33.49 -2.07 -9.28
C ARG A 198 -34.91 -1.65 -8.84
N THR A 199 -35.90 -2.52 -8.98
CA THR A 199 -37.28 -2.23 -8.57
C THR A 199 -37.39 -2.13 -7.05
N MET A 200 -36.82 -3.09 -6.32
CA MET A 200 -36.72 -3.04 -4.86
C MET A 200 -36.04 -1.75 -4.39
N PHE A 201 -34.96 -1.39 -5.07
CA PHE A 201 -34.21 -0.18 -4.79
C PHE A 201 -35.06 1.09 -4.98
N VAL A 202 -35.70 1.25 -6.15
CA VAL A 202 -36.55 2.42 -6.44
C VAL A 202 -37.70 2.50 -5.44
N ALA A 203 -38.24 1.36 -5.00
CA ALA A 203 -39.26 1.30 -3.97
C ALA A 203 -38.73 1.78 -2.60
N LYS A 204 -37.51 1.37 -2.20
CA LYS A 204 -36.94 1.71 -0.90
C LYS A 204 -36.45 3.17 -0.80
N TYR A 205 -35.79 3.70 -1.82
CA TYR A 205 -35.09 5.00 -1.72
C TYR A 205 -35.57 6.06 -2.73
N GLY A 206 -36.44 5.69 -3.67
CA GLY A 206 -36.91 6.56 -4.73
C GLY A 206 -35.96 6.65 -5.94
N ARG A 207 -36.48 7.20 -7.05
CA ARG A 207 -35.73 7.36 -8.30
C ARG A 207 -34.68 8.47 -8.17
N GLN A 208 -33.43 8.15 -8.55
CA GLN A 208 -32.34 9.12 -8.65
C GLN A 208 -32.14 9.48 -10.13
N ASN A 209 -32.46 10.71 -10.53
CA ASN A 209 -32.33 11.17 -11.93
C ASN A 209 -30.88 11.60 -12.22
N LEU A 210 -30.01 10.64 -12.50
CA LEU A 210 -28.60 10.89 -12.82
C LEU A 210 -28.19 10.28 -14.15
N PHE A 211 -27.31 10.99 -14.86
CA PHE A 211 -26.65 10.45 -16.04
C PHE A 211 -25.74 9.28 -15.64
N ALA A 212 -25.59 8.28 -16.54
CA ALA A 212 -24.83 7.07 -16.25
C ALA A 212 -23.39 7.31 -15.77
N HIS A 213 -22.74 8.37 -16.24
CA HIS A 213 -21.37 8.74 -15.84
C HIS A 213 -21.28 9.34 -14.43
N GLN A 214 -22.38 9.89 -13.91
CA GLN A 214 -22.47 10.46 -12.56
C GLN A 214 -22.78 9.39 -11.50
N ARG A 215 -22.96 8.13 -11.94
CA ARG A 215 -23.37 7.00 -11.10
C ARG A 215 -22.26 6.35 -10.26
N ALA A 216 -21.07 6.94 -10.20
CA ALA A 216 -19.97 6.38 -9.40
C ALA A 216 -19.80 7.08 -8.03
N SER A 217 -20.43 8.23 -7.81
CA SER A 217 -20.15 9.13 -6.67
C SER A 217 -20.64 8.64 -5.32
N MET A 218 -21.74 7.88 -5.30
CA MET A 218 -22.33 7.37 -4.05
C MET A 218 -21.64 6.10 -3.59
N VAL A 219 -21.36 5.20 -4.54
CA VAL A 219 -20.51 4.01 -4.38
C VAL A 219 -19.26 4.35 -3.60
N ALA A 220 -18.57 5.40 -4.03
CA ALA A 220 -17.36 5.84 -3.37
C ALA A 220 -17.58 6.22 -1.89
N SER A 221 -18.71 6.86 -1.57
CA SER A 221 -19.07 7.22 -0.19
C SER A 221 -19.49 6.01 0.64
N PHE A 222 -20.22 5.05 0.06
CA PHE A 222 -20.58 3.80 0.74
C PHE A 222 -19.34 2.95 1.02
N GLU A 223 -18.53 2.64 0.00
CA GLU A 223 -17.31 1.83 0.14
C GLU A 223 -16.30 2.45 1.11
N GLU A 224 -16.16 3.78 1.11
CA GLU A 224 -15.32 4.48 2.08
C GLU A 224 -15.83 4.31 3.51
N SER A 225 -17.13 4.52 3.73
CA SER A 225 -17.75 4.38 5.05
C SER A 225 -17.77 2.91 5.49
N TYR A 226 -17.93 1.98 4.55
CA TYR A 226 -17.86 0.54 4.80
C TYR A 226 -16.46 0.13 5.23
N ALA A 227 -15.41 0.59 4.54
CA ALA A 227 -14.04 0.35 4.96
C ALA A 227 -13.76 0.96 6.35
N HIS A 228 -14.28 2.16 6.64
CA HIS A 228 -14.19 2.78 7.97
C HIS A 228 -14.81 1.89 9.05
N MET A 229 -16.03 1.41 8.80
CA MET A 229 -16.77 0.51 9.65
C MET A 229 -16.01 -0.81 9.88
N CYS A 230 -15.49 -1.44 8.82
CA CYS A 230 -14.70 -2.66 8.92
C CYS A 230 -13.45 -2.48 9.79
N LEU A 231 -12.72 -1.38 9.61
CA LEU A 231 -11.56 -1.07 10.44
C LEU A 231 -11.95 -0.95 11.91
N MET A 232 -12.99 -0.17 12.21
CA MET A 232 -13.49 0.00 13.58
C MET A 232 -13.93 -1.32 14.21
N THR A 233 -14.71 -2.13 13.49
CA THR A 233 -15.12 -3.43 13.98
C THR A 233 -13.94 -4.34 14.29
N LYS A 234 -12.92 -4.42 13.41
CA LYS A 234 -11.73 -5.23 13.66
C LYS A 234 -10.93 -4.73 14.85
N THR A 235 -10.79 -3.42 15.00
CA THR A 235 -10.14 -2.83 16.17
C THR A 235 -10.90 -3.19 17.45
N TYR A 236 -12.22 -3.03 17.47
CA TYR A 236 -13.06 -3.38 18.63
C TYR A 236 -13.05 -4.88 18.94
N GLU A 237 -13.12 -5.74 17.92
CA GLU A 237 -12.97 -7.19 18.05
C GLU A 237 -11.60 -7.58 18.61
N SER A 238 -10.52 -6.95 18.14
CA SER A 238 -9.17 -7.21 18.62
C SER A 238 -9.01 -6.81 20.09
N VAL A 239 -9.56 -5.66 20.48
CA VAL A 239 -9.57 -5.21 21.88
C VAL A 239 -10.44 -6.12 22.74
N SER A 240 -11.63 -6.52 22.27
CA SER A 240 -12.53 -7.38 23.06
C SER A 240 -11.93 -8.76 23.34
N ARG A 241 -11.09 -9.29 22.44
CA ARG A 241 -10.35 -10.55 22.67
C ARG A 241 -9.27 -10.45 23.75
N GLN A 242 -8.80 -9.26 24.07
CA GLN A 242 -7.82 -9.08 25.14
C GLN A 242 -8.47 -9.26 26.53
N PHE A 243 -9.80 -9.11 26.62
CA PHE A 243 -10.54 -9.34 27.86
C PHE A 243 -10.37 -10.79 28.35
N ASP A 244 -10.17 -11.74 27.44
CA ASP A 244 -9.99 -13.17 27.76
C ASP A 244 -8.59 -13.53 28.27
N LYS A 245 -7.59 -12.67 28.03
CA LYS A 245 -6.18 -12.99 28.35
C LYS A 245 -5.75 -12.49 29.73
N GLU A 246 -6.49 -11.55 30.29
CA GLU A 246 -6.24 -11.04 31.63
C GLU A 246 -7.22 -11.71 32.60
N PRO A 247 -6.73 -12.41 33.64
CA PRO A 247 -7.59 -12.93 34.69
C PRO A 247 -8.12 -11.76 35.53
N LEU A 248 -9.14 -11.08 35.01
CA LEU A 248 -9.99 -10.22 35.81
C LEU A 248 -10.80 -11.14 36.72
N GLN A 249 -10.51 -11.11 38.03
CA GLN A 249 -11.18 -11.90 39.08
C GLN A 249 -12.61 -11.40 39.35
N ILE A 250 -13.42 -11.28 38.31
CA ILE A 250 -14.85 -10.98 38.41
C ILE A 250 -15.55 -12.21 37.84
N ASP A 251 -16.48 -12.79 38.61
CA ASP A 251 -17.21 -14.05 38.40
C ASP A 251 -17.49 -14.44 36.92
N ASP A 252 -17.61 -15.75 36.66
CA ASP A 252 -17.65 -16.50 35.38
C ASP A 252 -18.59 -16.01 34.23
N ALA A 253 -19.21 -14.84 34.30
CA ALA A 253 -20.20 -14.33 33.35
C ALA A 253 -19.79 -13.02 32.62
N GLN A 254 -18.50 -12.75 32.41
CA GLN A 254 -18.09 -11.59 31.60
C GLN A 254 -18.66 -11.69 30.17
N PRO A 255 -19.24 -10.61 29.61
CA PRO A 255 -19.81 -10.65 28.27
C PRO A 255 -18.74 -10.88 27.21
N LYS A 256 -18.91 -11.94 26.40
CA LYS A 256 -18.02 -12.25 25.28
C LYS A 256 -18.76 -12.09 23.97
N VAL A 257 -18.14 -11.36 23.04
CA VAL A 257 -18.62 -11.22 21.67
C VAL A 257 -17.70 -12.04 20.77
N GLY A 258 -18.22 -13.14 20.24
CA GLY A 258 -17.47 -14.07 19.41
C GLY A 258 -17.16 -13.51 18.02
N LYS A 259 -16.28 -14.19 17.28
CA LYS A 259 -15.90 -13.80 15.90
C LYS A 259 -17.10 -13.76 14.95
N GLU A 260 -17.99 -14.74 15.04
CA GLU A 260 -19.20 -14.78 14.21
C GLU A 260 -20.23 -13.71 14.63
N ASP A 261 -20.31 -13.41 15.94
CA ASP A 261 -21.15 -12.32 16.45
C ASP A 261 -20.66 -10.96 15.92
N TRP A 262 -19.35 -10.71 15.91
CA TRP A 262 -18.77 -9.51 15.32
C TRP A 262 -19.06 -9.36 13.83
N LYS A 263 -19.04 -10.46 13.06
CA LYS A 263 -19.47 -10.43 11.65
C LYS A 263 -20.94 -10.05 11.52
N ASN A 264 -21.81 -10.59 12.37
CA ASN A 264 -23.24 -10.25 12.37
C ASN A 264 -23.48 -8.78 12.77
N ILE A 265 -22.81 -8.29 13.82
CA ILE A 265 -22.83 -6.89 14.27
C ILE A 265 -22.43 -5.97 13.12
N ARG A 266 -21.33 -6.28 12.42
CA ARG A 266 -20.86 -5.53 11.25
C ARG A 266 -21.88 -5.56 10.12
N HIS A 267 -22.47 -6.72 9.83
CA HIS A 267 -23.45 -6.87 8.77
C HIS A 267 -24.71 -6.04 9.04
N LYS A 268 -25.29 -6.13 10.25
CA LYS A 268 -26.41 -5.27 10.68
C LYS A 268 -26.05 -3.78 10.59
N ALA A 269 -24.83 -3.40 10.98
CA ALA A 269 -24.34 -2.02 10.88
C ALA A 269 -24.22 -1.56 9.42
N ALA A 270 -23.76 -2.43 8.51
CA ALA A 270 -23.63 -2.15 7.09
C ALA A 270 -24.98 -1.83 6.42
N LEU A 271 -26.04 -2.57 6.80
CA LEU A 271 -27.39 -2.34 6.29
C LEU A 271 -27.95 -0.97 6.71
N ALA A 272 -27.76 -0.61 7.99
CA ALA A 272 -28.14 0.71 8.49
C ALA A 272 -27.29 1.84 7.87
N LEU A 273 -25.99 1.60 7.66
CA LEU A 273 -25.09 2.51 6.97
C LEU A 273 -25.53 2.78 5.54
N GLN A 274 -25.93 1.75 4.78
CA GLN A 274 -26.46 1.91 3.42
C GLN A 274 -27.66 2.86 3.40
N ASP A 275 -28.59 2.72 4.35
CA ASP A 275 -29.76 3.60 4.45
C ASP A 275 -29.35 5.06 4.69
N LYS A 276 -28.35 5.27 5.56
CA LYS A 276 -27.81 6.61 5.82
C LYS A 276 -27.05 7.19 4.63
N VAL A 277 -26.30 6.37 3.89
CA VAL A 277 -25.60 6.80 2.67
C VAL A 277 -26.61 7.23 1.61
N ALA A 278 -27.69 6.46 1.40
CA ALA A 278 -28.73 6.82 0.45
C ALA A 278 -29.43 8.15 0.81
N GLU A 279 -29.72 8.38 2.09
CA GLU A 279 -30.26 9.66 2.59
C GLU A 279 -29.29 10.82 2.33
N SER A 280 -28.03 10.65 2.73
CA SER A 280 -26.95 11.64 2.55
C SER A 280 -26.76 11.97 1.08
N TYR A 281 -26.82 10.96 0.22
CA TYR A 281 -26.69 11.12 -1.21
C TYR A 281 -27.85 11.91 -1.82
N LYS A 282 -29.09 11.52 -1.51
CA LYS A 282 -30.30 12.22 -1.99
C LYS A 282 -30.25 13.72 -1.63
N LYS A 283 -29.80 14.03 -0.40
CA LYS A 283 -29.60 15.39 0.08
C LYS A 283 -28.46 16.13 -0.65
N ALA A 284 -27.36 15.44 -0.97
CA ALA A 284 -26.27 16.01 -1.73
C ALA A 284 -26.67 16.32 -3.17
N VAL A 285 -27.40 15.42 -3.83
CA VAL A 285 -27.97 15.61 -5.17
C VAL A 285 -28.95 16.76 -5.20
N SER A 286 -29.89 16.83 -4.25
CA SER A 286 -30.88 17.92 -4.22
C SER A 286 -30.23 19.29 -4.09
N LYS A 287 -29.16 19.40 -3.28
CA LYS A 287 -28.38 20.64 -3.13
C LYS A 287 -27.50 20.98 -4.33
N ALA A 288 -27.13 19.97 -5.11
CA ALA A 288 -26.31 20.14 -6.32
C ALA A 288 -27.15 20.36 -7.58
N THR A 289 -28.47 20.16 -7.52
CA THR A 289 -29.37 20.30 -8.67
C THR A 289 -29.82 21.76 -8.81
N THR A 290 -29.70 22.32 -10.00
CA THR A 290 -30.26 23.63 -10.38
C THR A 290 -30.95 23.45 -11.73
N ASP A 291 -32.23 23.86 -11.83
CA ASP A 291 -33.04 23.70 -13.05
C ASP A 291 -33.08 22.27 -13.62
N GLY A 292 -33.09 21.27 -12.72
CA GLY A 292 -33.10 19.85 -13.10
C GLY A 292 -31.75 19.29 -13.57
N VAL A 293 -30.69 20.11 -13.59
CA VAL A 293 -29.33 19.70 -13.94
C VAL A 293 -28.48 19.59 -12.68
N VAL A 294 -27.84 18.43 -12.49
CA VAL A 294 -26.92 18.19 -11.37
C VAL A 294 -25.55 18.77 -11.69
N ASP A 295 -25.11 19.75 -10.90
CA ASP A 295 -23.75 20.25 -10.91
C ASP A 295 -22.83 19.26 -10.18
N LEU A 296 -22.01 18.54 -10.96
CA LEU A 296 -21.09 17.53 -10.44
C LEU A 296 -20.10 18.08 -9.41
N TYR A 297 -19.67 19.34 -9.58
CA TYR A 297 -18.75 19.97 -8.65
C TYR A 297 -19.43 20.16 -7.30
N LYS A 298 -20.60 20.79 -7.29
CA LYS A 298 -21.40 20.97 -6.06
C LYS A 298 -21.76 19.63 -5.43
N LEU A 299 -22.07 18.61 -6.24
CA LEU A 299 -22.36 17.26 -5.75
C LEU A 299 -21.16 16.69 -4.99
N ASN A 300 -19.97 16.69 -5.60
CA ASN A 300 -18.76 16.17 -4.96
C ASN A 300 -18.44 16.93 -3.67
N GLN A 301 -18.60 18.26 -3.64
CA GLN A 301 -18.43 19.05 -2.41
C GLN A 301 -19.44 18.67 -1.32
N ASN A 302 -20.71 18.52 -1.67
CA ASN A 302 -21.74 18.13 -0.72
C ASN A 302 -21.51 16.70 -0.19
N LEU A 303 -21.09 15.77 -1.04
CA LEU A 303 -20.75 14.41 -0.63
C LEU A 303 -19.54 14.39 0.31
N ALA A 304 -18.49 15.17 0.03
CA ALA A 304 -17.34 15.27 0.92
C ALA A 304 -17.74 15.72 2.35
N LYS A 305 -18.69 16.66 2.46
CA LYS A 305 -19.24 17.10 3.76
C LYS A 305 -20.06 16.03 4.46
N GLU A 306 -20.87 15.27 3.72
CA GLU A 306 -21.68 14.20 4.31
C GLU A 306 -20.83 12.98 4.69
N ARG A 307 -19.69 12.70 4.02
CA ARG A 307 -18.75 11.61 4.39
C ARG A 307 -18.25 11.71 5.84
N VAL A 308 -17.96 12.91 6.34
CA VAL A 308 -17.57 13.12 7.75
C VAL A 308 -18.64 12.59 8.70
N LYS A 309 -19.90 12.90 8.40
CA LYS A 309 -21.04 12.46 9.21
C LYS A 309 -21.30 10.96 9.07
N LEU A 310 -21.07 10.40 7.88
CA LEU A 310 -21.19 8.98 7.64
C LEU A 310 -20.14 8.18 8.41
N ALA A 311 -18.91 8.68 8.55
CA ALA A 311 -17.88 8.08 9.39
C ALA A 311 -18.30 8.06 10.87
N ASP A 312 -18.77 9.21 11.40
CA ASP A 312 -19.32 9.30 12.75
C ASP A 312 -20.51 8.35 12.96
N PHE A 313 -21.43 8.30 12.00
CA PHE A 313 -22.59 7.41 12.04
C PHE A 313 -22.16 5.94 12.02
N SER A 314 -21.18 5.56 11.20
CA SER A 314 -20.64 4.19 11.12
C SER A 314 -20.11 3.72 12.47
N LYS A 315 -19.48 4.61 13.24
CA LYS A 315 -19.01 4.29 14.58
C LYS A 315 -20.16 4.04 15.54
N LYS A 316 -21.10 4.99 15.56
CA LYS A 316 -22.28 4.94 16.44
C LYS A 316 -23.05 3.64 16.23
N ILE A 317 -23.38 3.30 14.98
CA ILE A 317 -24.19 2.13 14.67
C ILE A 317 -23.51 0.80 15.00
N ILE A 318 -22.17 0.71 14.92
CA ILE A 318 -21.45 -0.49 15.41
C ILE A 318 -21.65 -0.65 16.91
N LEU A 319 -21.43 0.41 17.68
CA LEU A 319 -21.52 0.37 19.14
C LEU A 319 -22.96 0.14 19.62
N GLU A 320 -23.96 0.70 18.92
CA GLU A 320 -25.38 0.37 19.15
C GLU A 320 -25.67 -1.11 18.93
N ASN A 321 -25.12 -1.70 17.86
CA ASN A 321 -25.30 -3.12 17.58
C ASN A 321 -24.55 -4.03 18.56
N VAL A 322 -23.43 -3.57 19.12
CA VAL A 322 -22.76 -4.26 20.25
C VAL A 322 -23.67 -4.27 21.47
N VAL A 323 -24.21 -3.11 21.88
CA VAL A 323 -25.14 -3.03 23.03
C VAL A 323 -26.38 -3.88 22.79
N THR A 324 -26.95 -3.83 21.58
CA THR A 324 -28.10 -4.65 21.19
C THR A 324 -27.78 -6.14 21.29
N HIS A 325 -26.63 -6.57 20.76
CA HIS A 325 -26.21 -7.96 20.85
C HIS A 325 -26.05 -8.44 22.30
N LEU A 326 -25.44 -7.61 23.16
CA LEU A 326 -25.29 -7.95 24.58
C LEU A 326 -26.66 -8.08 25.28
N LYS A 327 -27.63 -7.22 24.94
CA LYS A 327 -29.01 -7.33 25.45
C LYS A 327 -29.71 -8.59 24.93
N GLU A 328 -29.51 -8.97 23.66
CA GLU A 328 -30.03 -10.22 23.07
C GLU A 328 -29.45 -11.46 23.78
N LYS A 329 -28.28 -11.34 24.42
CA LYS A 329 -27.64 -12.36 25.26
C LYS A 329 -28.01 -12.25 26.75
N GLU A 330 -29.02 -11.43 27.07
CA GLU A 330 -29.56 -11.25 28.43
C GLU A 330 -28.57 -10.61 29.44
N PHE A 331 -27.53 -9.93 28.96
CA PHE A 331 -26.63 -9.18 29.85
C PHE A 331 -27.32 -7.96 30.46
N GLY A 332 -27.01 -7.72 31.74
CA GLY A 332 -27.57 -6.62 32.51
C GLY A 332 -26.96 -5.26 32.18
N ARG A 333 -27.53 -4.21 32.77
CA ARG A 333 -27.05 -2.84 32.61
C ARG A 333 -25.58 -2.68 33.02
N GLU A 334 -25.18 -3.33 34.12
CA GLU A 334 -23.82 -3.25 34.67
C GLU A 334 -22.82 -3.98 33.78
N ASP A 335 -23.16 -5.19 33.32
CA ASP A 335 -22.33 -5.97 32.39
C ASP A 335 -22.04 -5.20 31.10
N ILE A 336 -23.08 -4.58 30.52
CA ILE A 336 -22.96 -3.78 29.30
C ILE A 336 -22.11 -2.52 29.57
N LEU A 337 -22.34 -1.83 30.68
CA LEU A 337 -21.55 -0.64 31.04
C LEU A 337 -20.06 -0.99 31.16
N ASN A 338 -19.74 -2.06 31.89
CA ASN A 338 -18.38 -2.54 32.10
C ASN A 338 -17.72 -2.96 30.78
N TYR A 339 -18.43 -3.72 29.94
CA TYR A 339 -17.94 -4.11 28.62
C TYR A 339 -17.59 -2.89 27.76
N MET A 340 -18.50 -1.92 27.66
CA MET A 340 -18.32 -0.72 26.83
C MET A 340 -17.23 0.22 27.38
N GLN A 341 -17.07 0.28 28.71
CA GLN A 341 -15.97 0.98 29.36
C GLN A 341 -14.62 0.33 29.04
N ASN A 342 -14.50 -0.98 29.21
CA ASN A 342 -13.28 -1.73 28.88
C ASN A 342 -12.91 -1.61 27.40
N LEU A 343 -13.90 -1.68 26.51
CA LEU A 343 -13.68 -1.50 25.09
C LEU A 343 -13.12 -0.10 24.77
N SER A 344 -13.77 0.94 25.28
CA SER A 344 -13.41 2.33 24.93
C SER A 344 -12.17 2.88 25.65
N SER A 345 -11.79 2.30 26.78
CA SER A 345 -10.59 2.69 27.53
C SER A 345 -9.31 2.15 26.90
N ARG A 346 -9.35 0.92 26.36
CA ARG A 346 -8.21 0.21 25.75
C ARG A 346 -7.99 0.54 24.27
N VAL A 347 -8.96 1.16 23.61
CA VAL A 347 -8.79 1.66 22.24
C VAL A 347 -7.92 2.93 22.26
N ASP A 348 -6.79 2.87 21.56
CA ASP A 348 -5.90 4.02 21.33
C ASP A 348 -5.72 4.33 19.83
N LYS A 349 -4.91 5.36 19.54
CA LYS A 349 -4.60 5.75 18.15
C LYS A 349 -3.92 4.63 17.38
N ASP A 350 -2.98 3.94 18.02
CA ASP A 350 -2.10 2.98 17.35
C ASP A 350 -2.89 1.72 16.97
N SER A 351 -3.90 1.35 17.78
CA SER A 351 -4.89 0.31 17.54
C SER A 351 -5.63 0.41 16.18
N PHE A 352 -5.74 1.61 15.61
CA PHE A 352 -6.34 1.84 14.28
C PHE A 352 -5.32 1.91 13.14
N THR A 353 -4.02 1.84 13.45
CA THR A 353 -2.93 1.96 12.47
C THR A 353 -2.20 0.64 12.22
N HIS A 354 -2.37 -0.37 13.08
CA HIS A 354 -1.71 -1.67 12.94
C HIS A 354 -2.31 -2.59 11.85
N GLN A 355 -3.60 -2.44 11.53
CA GLN A 355 -4.31 -3.36 10.63
C GLN A 355 -5.04 -2.63 9.52
N THR A 356 -5.14 -3.28 8.36
CA THR A 356 -5.98 -2.81 7.26
C THR A 356 -7.47 -2.96 7.57
N ALA A 357 -8.29 -2.14 6.91
CA ALA A 357 -9.73 -2.08 7.11
C ALA A 357 -10.42 -3.43 6.92
N THR A 358 -10.18 -4.11 5.79
CA THR A 358 -10.70 -5.46 5.58
C THR A 358 -9.56 -6.49 5.60
N GLY A 359 -8.50 -6.22 4.85
CA GLY A 359 -7.45 -7.19 4.53
C GLY A 359 -7.85 -8.18 3.43
N TYR A 360 -8.97 -7.93 2.76
CA TYR A 360 -9.49 -8.72 1.64
C TYR A 360 -8.93 -8.20 0.31
N ASP A 361 -8.96 -9.06 -0.70
CA ASP A 361 -8.89 -8.55 -2.07
C ASP A 361 -10.10 -7.65 -2.34
N TYR A 362 -9.95 -6.69 -3.25
CA TYR A 362 -11.03 -5.79 -3.65
C TYR A 362 -11.19 -5.89 -5.17
N PHE A 363 -12.38 -6.32 -5.60
CA PHE A 363 -12.71 -6.46 -7.01
C PHE A 363 -13.77 -5.45 -7.41
N TYR A 364 -13.47 -4.59 -8.37
CA TYR A 364 -14.33 -3.51 -8.84
C TYR A 364 -14.59 -3.62 -10.33
N THR A 365 -15.85 -3.52 -10.75
CA THR A 365 -16.21 -3.36 -12.16
C THR A 365 -16.81 -2.00 -12.42
N SER A 366 -16.64 -1.45 -13.62
CA SER A 366 -17.26 -0.19 -14.05
C SER A 366 -17.67 -0.25 -15.50
N ASN A 367 -18.95 0.02 -15.76
CA ASN A 367 -19.49 0.05 -17.11
C ASN A 367 -19.14 1.35 -17.84
N TYR A 368 -19.00 2.44 -17.09
CA TYR A 368 -18.61 3.73 -17.66
C TYR A 368 -17.15 3.73 -18.12
N LEU A 369 -16.28 3.04 -17.38
CA LEU A 369 -14.86 2.88 -17.70
C LEU A 369 -14.61 1.68 -18.62
N GLN A 370 -15.58 0.77 -18.74
CA GLN A 370 -15.42 -0.53 -19.38
C GLN A 370 -14.21 -1.29 -18.82
N GLN A 371 -14.18 -1.42 -17.49
CA GLN A 371 -13.02 -1.94 -16.78
C GLN A 371 -13.42 -2.83 -15.62
N GLY A 372 -12.72 -3.95 -15.45
CA GLY A 372 -12.56 -4.66 -14.18
C GLY A 372 -11.22 -4.32 -13.55
N MET A 373 -11.16 -4.27 -12.23
CA MET A 373 -9.96 -3.96 -11.47
C MET A 373 -9.94 -4.80 -10.20
N LEU A 374 -8.88 -5.58 -10.02
CA LEU A 374 -8.63 -6.38 -8.83
C LEU A 374 -7.42 -5.81 -8.08
N ILE A 375 -7.62 -5.48 -6.81
CA ILE A 375 -6.57 -5.05 -5.89
C ILE A 375 -6.39 -6.16 -4.87
N THR A 376 -5.19 -6.70 -4.76
CA THR A 376 -4.93 -7.74 -3.74
C THR A 376 -4.94 -7.15 -2.33
N GLY A 377 -5.49 -7.89 -1.37
CA GLY A 377 -5.53 -7.54 0.04
C GLY A 377 -4.20 -7.73 0.74
N THR A 378 -4.03 -7.07 1.88
CA THR A 378 -2.91 -7.30 2.82
C THR A 378 -3.38 -7.04 4.25
N LYS A 379 -2.82 -7.76 5.23
CA LYS A 379 -3.17 -7.58 6.64
C LYS A 379 -2.49 -6.35 7.28
N ASN A 380 -1.29 -6.02 6.81
CA ASN A 380 -0.46 -4.96 7.38
C ASN A 380 -0.74 -3.62 6.70
N THR A 381 -0.61 -2.52 7.44
CA THR A 381 -0.77 -1.18 6.89
C THR A 381 0.57 -0.60 6.43
N ALA A 382 0.52 0.59 5.84
CA ALA A 382 1.71 1.40 5.59
C ALA A 382 2.50 1.79 6.86
N HIS A 383 1.82 1.84 8.01
CA HIS A 383 2.34 2.34 9.28
C HIS A 383 2.98 1.25 10.12
N ASP A 384 2.45 0.02 10.05
CA ASP A 384 2.94 -1.11 10.80
C ASP A 384 3.45 -2.20 9.87
N LYS A 385 4.69 -2.01 9.40
CA LYS A 385 5.39 -3.00 8.57
C LYS A 385 6.46 -3.64 9.43
N PRO A 386 6.44 -4.98 9.61
CA PRO A 386 7.54 -5.64 10.29
C PRO A 386 8.84 -5.46 9.49
N GLN A 387 9.98 -5.65 10.16
CA GLN A 387 11.26 -5.87 9.47
C GLN A 387 11.09 -7.04 8.47
N PHE A 388 11.74 -6.93 7.31
CA PHE A 388 11.64 -7.96 6.28
C PHE A 388 12.09 -9.32 6.83
N LYS A 389 11.21 -10.32 6.72
CA LYS A 389 11.47 -11.75 6.86
C LYS A 389 11.00 -12.42 5.58
N GLU A 390 11.84 -13.30 5.07
CA GLU A 390 11.60 -14.03 3.83
C GLU A 390 10.25 -14.79 3.88
N ASN A 391 9.59 -14.93 2.72
CA ASN A 391 8.38 -15.73 2.52
C ASN A 391 7.05 -15.23 3.13
N ILE A 392 6.96 -13.97 3.58
CA ILE A 392 5.68 -13.40 4.05
C ILE A 392 5.25 -12.25 3.13
N GLU A 393 4.37 -12.55 2.17
CA GLU A 393 3.83 -11.61 1.17
C GLU A 393 3.16 -10.36 1.78
N ASP A 394 2.73 -10.43 3.05
CA ASP A 394 2.03 -9.34 3.74
C ASP A 394 2.96 -8.30 4.38
N GLN A 395 4.25 -8.58 4.58
CA GLN A 395 5.11 -7.70 5.38
C GLN A 395 5.38 -6.34 4.77
N LEU A 396 5.35 -6.26 3.44
CA LEU A 396 5.54 -5.00 2.74
C LEU A 396 4.26 -4.20 2.60
N ALA A 397 3.12 -4.71 3.06
CA ALA A 397 1.80 -4.20 2.69
C ALA A 397 1.71 -3.99 1.17
N TYR A 398 2.36 -4.89 0.42
CA TYR A 398 2.43 -4.91 -1.03
C TYR A 398 1.06 -5.26 -1.58
N ARG A 399 0.59 -4.45 -2.53
CA ARG A 399 -0.69 -4.69 -3.21
C ARG A 399 -0.46 -4.67 -4.71
N ARG A 400 -0.87 -5.74 -5.40
CA ARG A 400 -0.96 -5.77 -6.84
C ARG A 400 -2.32 -5.26 -7.29
N VAL A 401 -2.34 -4.50 -8.37
CA VAL A 401 -3.53 -4.00 -9.04
C VAL A 401 -3.53 -4.49 -10.48
N THR A 402 -4.48 -5.35 -10.82
CA THR A 402 -4.64 -5.89 -12.18
C THR A 402 -5.93 -5.38 -12.81
N TYR A 403 -5.86 -5.04 -14.09
CA TYR A 403 -6.98 -4.48 -14.82
C TYR A 403 -7.42 -5.42 -15.94
N THR A 404 -8.71 -5.37 -16.25
CA THR A 404 -9.34 -6.08 -17.35
C THR A 404 -10.23 -5.13 -18.11
N TYR A 405 -10.41 -5.34 -19.41
CA TYR A 405 -11.31 -4.55 -20.23
C TYR A 405 -12.67 -5.23 -20.20
N ARG A 406 -13.74 -4.45 -20.09
CA ARG A 406 -15.10 -4.98 -20.08
C ARG A 406 -15.78 -4.68 -21.40
N ASP A 407 -16.05 -5.70 -22.19
CA ASP A 407 -16.67 -5.57 -23.50
C ASP A 407 -18.17 -5.23 -23.43
N LYS A 408 -18.83 -5.22 -24.59
CA LYS A 408 -20.25 -4.83 -24.72
C LYS A 408 -21.18 -5.93 -24.21
N GLU A 409 -20.72 -7.16 -24.26
CA GLU A 409 -21.31 -8.39 -23.76
C GLU A 409 -21.10 -8.55 -22.24
N ALA A 410 -20.37 -7.60 -21.64
CA ALA A 410 -20.06 -7.49 -20.23
C ALA A 410 -19.04 -8.52 -19.72
N VAL A 411 -18.35 -9.22 -20.62
CA VAL A 411 -17.26 -10.16 -20.35
C VAL A 411 -15.97 -9.39 -20.10
N LEU A 412 -15.14 -9.91 -19.19
CA LEU A 412 -13.84 -9.35 -18.88
C LEU A 412 -12.76 -9.95 -19.80
N GLN A 413 -12.12 -9.09 -20.57
CA GLN A 413 -11.07 -9.38 -21.52
C GLN A 413 -9.69 -9.04 -20.93
N PRO A 414 -8.63 -9.75 -21.34
CA PRO A 414 -7.27 -9.50 -20.89
C PRO A 414 -6.82 -8.08 -21.25
N THR A 415 -6.06 -7.44 -20.35
CA THR A 415 -5.36 -6.18 -20.66
C THR A 415 -3.91 -6.28 -20.24
N SER A 416 -3.07 -5.51 -20.93
CA SER A 416 -1.64 -5.39 -20.61
C SER A 416 -1.37 -4.63 -19.31
N ALA A 417 -2.39 -4.01 -18.71
CA ALA A 417 -2.21 -3.08 -17.61
C ALA A 417 -2.07 -3.83 -16.27
N MET A 418 -0.89 -3.71 -15.67
CA MET A 418 -0.64 -4.11 -14.29
C MET A 418 0.12 -3.02 -13.55
N SER A 419 -0.18 -2.87 -12.27
CA SER A 419 0.58 -2.01 -11.38
C SER A 419 0.66 -2.64 -10.01
N SER A 420 1.59 -2.17 -9.19
CA SER A 420 1.60 -2.51 -7.78
C SER A 420 1.86 -1.28 -6.93
N ARG A 421 1.55 -1.43 -5.65
CA ARG A 421 1.75 -0.43 -4.63
C ARG A 421 2.54 -1.03 -3.50
N ILE A 422 3.60 -0.33 -3.11
CA ILE A 422 4.32 -0.57 -1.86
C ILE A 422 4.30 0.73 -1.03
N PRO A 423 3.75 0.75 0.19
CA PRO A 423 3.96 1.88 1.09
C PRO A 423 5.46 2.03 1.34
N SER A 424 5.98 3.27 1.38
CA SER A 424 7.43 3.55 1.35
C SER A 424 8.23 2.49 2.08
N PRO A 425 9.22 1.86 1.43
CA PRO A 425 9.88 0.71 2.01
C PRO A 425 10.64 1.05 3.29
N ALA A 426 11.03 2.33 3.50
CA ALA A 426 11.79 2.77 4.67
C ALA A 426 10.96 2.84 5.98
N LEU A 427 11.52 2.27 7.06
CA LEU A 427 11.03 2.32 8.45
C LEU A 427 11.98 3.17 9.32
N VAL A 428 11.88 4.50 9.24
CA VAL A 428 12.87 5.39 9.91
C VAL A 428 12.56 5.62 11.41
N PHE A 429 11.50 5.05 11.99
CA PHE A 429 10.98 5.48 13.30
C PHE A 429 11.18 4.53 14.49
N HIS A 430 11.89 3.40 14.34
CA HIS A 430 11.84 2.32 15.34
C HIS A 430 13.21 1.93 15.90
N GLY A 431 14.05 2.90 16.27
CA GLY A 431 15.34 2.62 16.93
C GLY A 431 16.31 1.76 16.10
N MET A 432 16.07 1.66 14.78
CA MET A 432 16.96 0.97 13.84
C MET A 432 18.14 1.88 13.49
N SER A 433 19.34 1.30 13.37
CA SER A 433 20.48 2.03 12.81
C SER A 433 20.32 2.25 11.31
N ASP A 434 21.04 3.23 10.78
CA ASP A 434 21.09 3.55 9.34
C ASP A 434 21.42 2.33 8.49
N GLU A 435 22.37 1.49 8.93
CA GLU A 435 22.76 0.26 8.24
C GLU A 435 21.62 -0.76 8.21
N LEU A 436 20.89 -0.92 9.32
CA LEU A 436 19.75 -1.82 9.38
C LEU A 436 18.61 -1.35 8.46
N ILE A 437 18.35 -0.03 8.41
CA ILE A 437 17.36 0.55 7.50
C ILE A 437 17.76 0.28 6.04
N LYS A 438 19.02 0.51 5.67
CA LYS A 438 19.51 0.25 4.30
C LYS A 438 19.42 -1.24 3.94
N ARG A 439 19.83 -2.13 4.84
CA ARG A 439 19.76 -3.59 4.62
C ARG A 439 18.33 -4.06 4.38
N ASP A 440 17.41 -3.62 5.24
CA ASP A 440 15.98 -3.90 5.09
C ASP A 440 15.45 -3.36 3.74
N LEU A 441 15.78 -2.12 3.36
CA LEU A 441 15.43 -1.56 2.05
C LEU A 441 15.97 -2.38 0.86
N VAL A 442 17.22 -2.85 0.92
CA VAL A 442 17.83 -3.67 -0.14
C VAL A 442 17.07 -5.00 -0.31
N GLN A 443 16.69 -5.66 0.78
CA GLN A 443 15.89 -6.90 0.72
C GLN A 443 14.51 -6.63 0.13
N LYS A 444 13.87 -5.52 0.51
CA LYS A 444 12.59 -5.07 -0.03
C LYS A 444 12.66 -4.78 -1.53
N PHE A 445 13.77 -4.22 -2.02
CA PHE A 445 13.99 -4.03 -3.45
C PHE A 445 14.22 -5.33 -4.20
N GLY A 446 14.87 -6.33 -3.58
CA GLY A 446 14.95 -7.68 -4.13
C GLY A 446 13.57 -8.28 -4.38
N PHE A 447 12.74 -8.29 -3.33
CA PHE A 447 11.35 -8.73 -3.45
C PHE A 447 10.59 -7.95 -4.53
N LEU A 448 10.67 -6.62 -4.52
CA LEU A 448 9.95 -5.78 -5.47
C LEU A 448 10.41 -6.03 -6.92
N HIS A 449 11.72 -6.19 -7.13
CA HIS A 449 12.27 -6.49 -8.45
C HIS A 449 11.76 -7.83 -8.98
N ASP A 450 11.71 -8.86 -8.12
CA ASP A 450 11.17 -10.18 -8.49
C ASP A 450 9.68 -10.12 -8.84
N GLU A 451 8.88 -9.43 -8.02
CA GLU A 451 7.46 -9.20 -8.32
C GLU A 451 7.27 -8.47 -9.65
N MET A 452 8.08 -7.44 -9.91
CA MET A 452 8.06 -6.71 -11.18
C MET A 452 8.51 -7.56 -12.36
N ARG A 453 9.51 -8.41 -12.19
CA ARG A 453 9.96 -9.34 -13.22
C ARG A 453 8.83 -10.30 -13.60
N VAL A 454 8.12 -10.85 -12.62
CA VAL A 454 6.96 -11.71 -12.87
C VAL A 454 5.86 -10.94 -13.61
N MET A 455 5.49 -9.73 -13.16
CA MET A 455 4.49 -8.89 -13.85
C MET A 455 4.91 -8.54 -15.30
N ARG A 456 6.21 -8.47 -15.57
CA ARG A 456 6.77 -8.20 -16.91
C ARG A 456 6.98 -9.46 -17.75
N GLY A 457 6.38 -10.59 -17.39
CA GLY A 457 6.49 -11.85 -18.16
C GLY A 457 7.89 -12.47 -18.08
N GLY A 458 8.55 -12.37 -16.93
CA GLY A 458 9.88 -12.91 -16.69
C GLY A 458 11.03 -12.08 -17.28
N LYS A 459 10.74 -10.88 -17.85
CA LYS A 459 11.76 -10.02 -18.44
C LYS A 459 12.79 -9.56 -17.40
N ASP A 460 14.04 -9.95 -17.61
CA ASP A 460 15.19 -9.45 -16.85
C ASP A 460 15.55 -8.01 -17.26
N GLY A 461 16.26 -7.31 -16.38
CA GLY A 461 16.75 -5.95 -16.61
C GLY A 461 16.19 -4.91 -15.63
N PRO A 462 16.48 -3.61 -15.88
CA PRO A 462 16.09 -2.54 -14.98
C PRO A 462 14.59 -2.49 -14.75
N ALA A 463 14.19 -2.24 -13.52
CA ALA A 463 12.83 -2.00 -13.05
C ALA A 463 12.70 -0.55 -12.59
N VAL A 464 11.53 0.08 -12.76
CA VAL A 464 11.27 1.45 -12.30
C VAL A 464 10.28 1.46 -11.14
N GLU A 465 10.73 1.95 -9.99
CA GLU A 465 9.88 2.21 -8.82
C GLU A 465 9.58 3.71 -8.73
N SER A 466 8.29 4.06 -8.78
CA SER A 466 7.80 5.44 -8.74
C SER A 466 7.63 5.89 -7.28
N LEU A 467 8.52 6.75 -6.80
CA LEU A 467 8.47 7.24 -5.42
C LEU A 467 7.73 8.57 -5.36
N PHE A 468 6.70 8.63 -4.51
CA PHE A 468 5.90 9.83 -4.22
C PHE A 468 6.23 10.45 -2.84
N THR A 469 7.32 10.00 -2.22
CA THR A 469 7.82 10.54 -0.95
C THR A 469 8.44 11.90 -1.21
N SER A 470 8.00 12.91 -0.47
CA SER A 470 8.53 14.26 -0.70
C SER A 470 9.96 14.39 -0.24
N PHE A 471 10.73 15.10 -1.04
CA PHE A 471 12.06 15.57 -0.69
C PHE A 471 11.98 17.05 -0.31
N HIS A 472 11.86 17.33 1.00
CA HIS A 472 11.81 18.69 1.54
C HIS A 472 13.22 19.22 1.85
N SER A 473 13.34 20.51 2.16
CA SER A 473 14.56 21.06 2.76
C SER A 473 14.85 20.42 4.12
N GLU A 474 16.13 20.30 4.49
CA GLU A 474 16.57 19.79 5.79
C GLU A 474 15.88 20.49 6.99
N PHE A 475 15.65 21.81 6.88
CA PHE A 475 14.91 22.59 7.88
C PHE A 475 13.54 22.00 8.23
N PHE A 476 12.85 21.37 7.27
CA PHE A 476 11.51 20.82 7.49
C PHE A 476 11.55 19.54 8.35
N ASP A 477 12.60 18.74 8.24
CA ASP A 477 12.80 17.56 9.10
C ASP A 477 13.16 17.99 10.53
N GLN A 478 13.91 19.10 10.71
CA GLN A 478 14.31 19.60 12.03
C GLN A 478 13.20 20.37 12.76
N TYR A 479 12.39 21.17 12.05
CA TYR A 479 11.45 22.12 12.67
C TYR A 479 9.98 21.97 12.23
N GLY A 480 9.68 21.16 11.21
CA GLY A 480 8.35 21.03 10.61
C GLY A 480 7.57 19.81 11.08
N ASP A 481 7.98 18.62 10.65
CA ASP A 481 7.31 17.35 10.93
C ASP A 481 8.36 16.31 11.34
N GLY A 482 9.02 16.54 12.48
CA GLY A 482 10.12 15.70 12.99
C GLY A 482 9.74 14.22 13.17
N ASN A 483 8.44 13.91 13.17
CA ASN A 483 7.92 12.54 13.25
C ASN A 483 7.72 11.87 11.89
N ASN A 484 7.91 12.56 10.77
CA ASN A 484 7.63 12.02 9.43
C ASN A 484 8.87 11.88 8.55
N LEU A 485 10.01 12.51 8.87
CA LEU A 485 11.36 12.26 8.30
C LEU A 485 11.35 11.87 6.81
N GLN A 486 10.62 12.61 5.97
CA GLN A 486 10.34 12.21 4.58
C GLN A 486 11.58 12.32 3.72
N ARG A 487 12.35 13.39 3.92
CA ARG A 487 13.63 13.60 3.24
C ARG A 487 14.61 12.48 3.60
N ALA A 488 14.81 12.20 4.88
CA ALA A 488 15.67 11.09 5.32
C ALA A 488 15.26 9.74 4.69
N SER A 489 13.96 9.42 4.63
CA SER A 489 13.50 8.21 3.95
C SER A 489 13.81 8.19 2.45
N ALA A 490 13.61 9.30 1.74
CA ALA A 490 13.96 9.39 0.32
C ALA A 490 15.47 9.15 0.12
N LEU A 491 16.33 9.70 1.00
CA LEU A 491 17.77 9.48 0.95
C LEU A 491 18.16 8.03 1.17
N TYR A 492 17.61 7.37 2.20
CA TYR A 492 17.89 5.94 2.43
C TYR A 492 17.42 5.07 1.26
N ILE A 493 16.29 5.43 0.63
CA ILE A 493 15.75 4.73 -0.55
C ILE A 493 16.71 4.83 -1.75
N ILE A 494 17.25 6.02 -2.04
CA ILE A 494 18.22 6.22 -3.11
C ILE A 494 19.53 5.50 -2.83
N GLN A 495 20.04 5.59 -1.60
CA GLN A 495 21.27 4.89 -1.20
C GLN A 495 21.09 3.36 -1.27
N ALA A 496 19.96 2.84 -0.78
CA ALA A 496 19.63 1.42 -0.88
C ALA A 496 19.44 0.96 -2.32
N MET A 497 18.99 1.83 -3.23
CA MET A 497 18.94 1.52 -4.67
C MET A 497 20.36 1.27 -5.20
N HIS A 498 21.33 2.13 -4.86
CA HIS A 498 22.72 1.91 -5.24
C HIS A 498 23.28 0.61 -4.65
N ASP A 499 23.02 0.33 -3.38
CA ASP A 499 23.48 -0.91 -2.74
C ASP A 499 22.82 -2.16 -3.34
N PHE A 500 21.51 -2.12 -3.63
CA PHE A 500 20.81 -3.21 -4.31
C PHE A 500 21.38 -3.49 -5.71
N ASN A 501 21.62 -2.43 -6.48
CA ASN A 501 22.18 -2.50 -7.83
C ASN A 501 23.65 -2.93 -7.87
N THR A 502 24.35 -2.90 -6.73
CA THR A 502 25.76 -3.28 -6.66
C THR A 502 25.92 -4.78 -6.96
N PRO A 503 26.86 -5.17 -7.83
CA PRO A 503 27.12 -6.58 -8.10
C PRO A 503 27.34 -7.37 -6.82
N TRP A 504 26.75 -8.57 -6.77
CA TRP A 504 26.82 -9.45 -5.61
C TRP A 504 28.27 -9.71 -5.17
N SER A 505 29.20 -9.91 -6.12
CA SER A 505 30.62 -10.14 -5.82
C SER A 505 31.27 -9.01 -5.02
N ILE A 506 30.85 -7.76 -5.22
CA ILE A 506 31.39 -6.61 -4.48
C ILE A 506 30.73 -6.52 -3.10
N ARG A 507 29.41 -6.77 -3.03
CA ARG A 507 28.70 -6.84 -1.74
C ARG A 507 29.24 -7.95 -0.85
N ALA A 508 29.50 -9.13 -1.42
CA ALA A 508 30.08 -10.28 -0.74
C ALA A 508 31.46 -9.94 -0.17
N LYS A 509 32.37 -9.36 -0.97
CA LYS A 509 33.68 -8.89 -0.48
C LYS A 509 33.58 -7.87 0.65
N LYS A 510 32.66 -6.91 0.54
CA LYS A 510 32.42 -5.90 1.60
C LYS A 510 31.93 -6.58 2.88
N LEU A 511 31.03 -7.57 2.75
CA LEU A 511 30.52 -8.34 3.87
C LEU A 511 31.61 -9.21 4.50
N GLU A 512 32.40 -9.93 3.72
CA GLU A 512 33.56 -10.71 4.17
C GLU A 512 34.54 -9.84 4.97
N LYS A 513 34.84 -8.63 4.48
CA LYS A 513 35.67 -7.66 5.21
C LYS A 513 35.01 -7.22 6.52
N GLN A 514 33.71 -6.89 6.49
CA GLN A 514 32.97 -6.52 7.71
C GLN A 514 32.94 -7.65 8.75
N ILE A 515 32.80 -8.90 8.30
CA ILE A 515 32.86 -10.10 9.14
C ILE A 515 34.27 -10.23 9.74
N SER A 516 35.31 -10.08 8.93
CA SER A 516 36.70 -10.13 9.40
C SER A 516 37.00 -9.03 10.44
N ASP A 517 36.62 -7.78 10.14
CA ASP A 517 36.82 -6.64 11.05
C ASP A 517 36.02 -6.84 12.35
N PHE A 518 34.82 -7.41 12.25
CA PHE A 518 33.97 -7.74 13.40
C PHE A 518 34.56 -8.87 14.25
N GLN A 519 35.02 -9.96 13.63
CA GLN A 519 35.69 -11.07 14.31
C GLN A 519 36.94 -10.57 15.04
N GLN A 520 37.74 -9.71 14.42
CA GLN A 520 38.90 -9.08 15.06
C GLN A 520 38.50 -8.20 16.25
N THR A 521 37.43 -7.42 16.10
CA THR A 521 36.92 -6.55 17.18
C THR A 521 36.33 -7.36 18.33
N ASN A 522 35.61 -8.44 18.05
CA ASN A 522 35.06 -9.33 19.08
C ASN A 522 36.17 -10.06 19.82
N ALA A 523 37.17 -10.58 19.10
CA ALA A 523 38.34 -11.18 19.73
C ALA A 523 39.06 -10.19 20.66
N HIS A 524 39.18 -8.92 20.26
CA HIS A 524 39.72 -7.87 21.12
C HIS A 524 38.84 -7.62 22.36
N LEU A 525 37.52 -7.50 22.18
CA LEU A 525 36.58 -7.30 23.29
C LEU A 525 36.58 -8.48 24.28
N GLU A 526 36.65 -9.73 23.79
CA GLU A 526 36.76 -10.92 24.62
C GLU A 526 38.03 -10.90 25.46
N VAL A 527 39.17 -10.52 24.88
CA VAL A 527 40.44 -10.36 25.61
C VAL A 527 40.32 -9.29 26.69
N GLU A 528 39.68 -8.16 26.39
CA GLU A 528 39.47 -7.09 27.37
C GLU A 528 38.53 -7.50 28.51
N VAL A 529 37.45 -8.22 28.19
CA VAL A 529 36.49 -8.77 29.16
C VAL A 529 37.20 -9.77 30.08
N GLN A 530 37.96 -10.71 29.54
CA GLN A 530 38.78 -11.66 30.31
C GLN A 530 39.84 -10.95 31.17
N THR A 531 40.43 -9.87 30.67
CA THR A 531 41.42 -9.07 31.42
C THR A 531 40.76 -8.37 32.61
N ALA A 532 39.58 -7.78 32.42
CA ALA A 532 38.80 -7.17 33.50
C ALA A 532 38.38 -8.22 34.55
N GLU A 533 37.89 -9.39 34.13
CA GLU A 533 37.57 -10.50 35.02
C GLU A 533 38.78 -10.94 35.87
N ARG A 534 39.94 -11.13 35.24
CA ARG A 534 41.19 -11.50 35.94
C ARG A 534 41.60 -10.42 36.94
N ALA A 535 41.50 -9.14 36.57
CA ALA A 535 41.83 -8.02 37.47
C ALA A 535 40.90 -7.98 38.69
N ILE A 536 39.59 -8.19 38.48
CA ILE A 536 38.60 -8.31 39.57
C ILE A 536 38.96 -9.49 40.48
N ALA A 537 39.23 -10.67 39.92
CA ALA A 537 39.57 -11.86 40.69
C ALA A 537 40.87 -11.68 41.51
N GLN A 538 41.90 -11.07 40.91
CA GLN A 538 43.15 -10.76 41.60
C GLN A 538 42.96 -9.74 42.74
N ALA A 539 42.17 -8.69 42.50
CA ALA A 539 41.86 -7.69 43.52
C ALA A 539 41.05 -8.28 44.68
N GLN A 540 40.07 -9.14 44.38
CA GLN A 540 39.29 -9.89 45.37
C GLN A 540 40.17 -10.84 46.20
N MET A 541 41.10 -11.55 45.55
CA MET A 541 42.05 -12.43 46.24
C MET A 541 42.98 -11.63 47.17
N LYS A 542 43.54 -10.49 46.71
CA LYS A 542 44.36 -9.60 47.55
C LYS A 542 43.59 -9.05 48.73
N LEU A 543 42.34 -8.62 48.51
CA LEU A 543 41.45 -8.14 49.57
C LEU A 543 41.16 -9.24 50.60
N LYS A 544 40.95 -10.48 50.15
CA LYS A 544 40.76 -11.64 51.03
C LYS A 544 41.99 -11.91 51.89
N ILE A 545 43.19 -11.93 51.29
CA ILE A 545 44.46 -12.12 52.02
C ILE A 545 44.68 -11.02 53.05
N LEU A 546 44.43 -9.75 52.71
CA LEU A 546 44.56 -8.62 53.63
C LEU A 546 43.64 -8.77 54.86
N LYS A 547 42.40 -9.22 54.63
CA LYS A 547 41.42 -9.49 55.70
C LYS A 547 41.87 -10.66 56.58
N GLU A 548 42.37 -11.74 55.99
CA GLU A 548 42.83 -12.93 56.71
C GLU A 548 44.10 -12.66 57.55
N GLN A 549 44.97 -11.74 57.12
CA GLN A 549 46.21 -11.39 57.83
C GLN A 549 46.03 -10.38 58.97
N GLY A 550 44.82 -9.82 59.20
CA GLY A 550 44.56 -8.88 60.29
C GLY A 550 45.34 -7.57 60.22
N LEU A 551 45.85 -7.19 59.04
CA LEU A 551 46.65 -5.98 58.85
C LEU A 551 45.75 -4.72 58.86
N PRO A 552 45.99 -3.73 59.75
CA PRO A 552 45.16 -2.54 59.85
C PRO A 552 45.50 -1.58 58.71
N THR A 553 44.81 -1.73 57.57
CA THR A 553 45.02 -0.86 56.39
C THR A 553 43.70 -0.52 55.69
N ALA A 554 42.82 0.20 56.37
CA ALA A 554 41.56 0.69 55.83
C ALA A 554 41.72 1.40 54.46
N ASN A 555 42.82 2.12 54.24
CA ASN A 555 43.10 2.78 52.96
C ASN A 555 43.34 1.78 51.80
N LYS A 556 44.03 0.66 52.05
CA LYS A 556 44.28 -0.36 51.01
C LYS A 556 43.02 -1.15 50.66
N GLU A 557 42.16 -1.40 51.65
CA GLU A 557 40.85 -2.02 51.40
C GLU A 557 39.94 -1.11 50.55
N LEU A 558 39.93 0.19 50.85
CA LEU A 558 39.17 1.17 50.08
C LEU A 558 39.66 1.24 48.62
N GLU A 559 40.98 1.27 48.41
CA GLU A 559 41.61 1.29 47.08
C GLU A 559 41.27 0.03 46.27
N LEU A 560 41.40 -1.16 46.86
CA LEU A 560 41.04 -2.42 46.21
C LEU A 560 39.54 -2.51 45.91
N THR A 561 38.69 -1.99 46.80
CA THR A 561 37.23 -1.96 46.59
C THR A 561 36.85 -1.00 45.46
N ALA A 562 37.48 0.16 45.38
CA ALA A 562 37.30 1.10 44.27
C ALA A 562 37.74 0.50 42.94
N LEU A 563 38.90 -0.18 42.92
CA LEU A 563 39.42 -0.87 41.74
C LEU A 563 38.51 -2.02 41.28
N ILE A 564 37.92 -2.78 42.21
CA ILE A 564 36.94 -3.83 41.88
C ILE A 564 35.69 -3.19 41.24
N LYS A 565 35.18 -2.09 41.81
CA LYS A 565 33.98 -1.41 41.31
C LYS A 565 34.19 -0.82 39.91
N GLU A 566 35.34 -0.19 39.66
CA GLU A 566 35.70 0.37 38.35
C GLU A 566 35.84 -0.72 37.28
N ASN A 567 36.55 -1.81 37.60
CA ASN A 567 36.71 -2.93 36.68
C ASN A 567 35.39 -3.68 36.43
N ALA A 568 34.50 -3.78 37.43
CA ALA A 568 33.17 -4.38 37.29
C ALA A 568 32.26 -3.56 36.36
N ALA A 569 32.25 -2.23 36.50
CA ALA A 569 31.49 -1.36 35.59
C ALA A 569 32.01 -1.45 34.15
N THR A 570 33.34 -1.55 33.98
CA THR A 570 33.98 -1.76 32.68
C THR A 570 33.60 -3.12 32.08
N PHE A 571 33.61 -4.18 32.91
CA PHE A 571 33.18 -5.52 32.52
C PHE A 571 31.72 -5.54 32.06
N GLU A 572 30.78 -5.00 32.85
CA GLU A 572 29.35 -4.98 32.50
C GLU A 572 29.09 -4.24 31.18
N LYS A 573 29.72 -3.07 30.98
CA LYS A 573 29.60 -2.31 29.73
C LYS A 573 30.12 -3.10 28.52
N LYS A 574 31.28 -3.76 28.67
CA LYS A 574 31.91 -4.53 27.58
C LYS A 574 31.19 -5.85 27.31
N ALA A 575 30.70 -6.54 28.35
CA ALA A 575 29.88 -7.74 28.22
C ALA A 575 28.52 -7.46 27.56
N HIS A 576 27.89 -6.32 27.89
CA HIS A 576 26.68 -5.87 27.21
C HIS A 576 26.93 -5.55 25.72
N LEU A 577 28.06 -4.90 25.40
CA LEU A 577 28.50 -4.70 24.01
C LEU A 577 28.73 -6.03 23.29
N LEU A 578 29.37 -7.01 23.95
CA LEU A 578 29.61 -8.34 23.38
C LEU A 578 28.28 -9.08 23.10
N LYS A 579 27.31 -8.97 24.01
CA LYS A 579 25.97 -9.57 23.84
C LYS A 579 25.19 -8.95 22.68
N LEU A 580 25.15 -7.62 22.59
CA LEU A 580 24.54 -6.91 21.46
C LEU A 580 25.18 -7.31 20.11
N LYS A 581 26.50 -7.52 20.11
CA LYS A 581 27.25 -7.98 18.94
C LYS A 581 26.97 -9.45 18.61
N SER A 582 26.84 -10.33 19.60
CA SER A 582 26.43 -11.73 19.39
C SER A 582 25.02 -11.84 18.77
N ASP A 583 24.09 -10.95 19.16
CA ASP A 583 22.77 -10.88 18.53
C ASP A 583 22.85 -10.36 17.08
N GLN A 584 23.78 -9.45 16.76
CA GLN A 584 24.10 -9.08 15.37
C GLN A 584 24.69 -10.25 14.59
N GLN A 585 25.55 -11.07 15.21
CA GLN A 585 26.16 -12.24 14.60
C GLN A 585 25.12 -13.32 14.24
N LYS A 586 24.16 -13.61 15.13
CA LYS A 586 23.03 -14.50 14.79
C LYS A 586 22.18 -13.97 13.63
N MET A 587 22.01 -12.66 13.53
CA MET A 587 21.31 -12.01 12.40
C MET A 587 22.13 -11.99 11.10
N GLN A 588 23.43 -12.27 11.18
CA GLN A 588 24.36 -12.35 10.05
C GLN A 588 24.52 -13.80 9.59
N GLU A 589 24.61 -14.75 10.53
CA GLU A 589 24.55 -16.20 10.29
C GLU A 589 23.20 -16.62 9.70
N LEU A 590 22.07 -16.05 10.16
CA LEU A 590 20.75 -16.23 9.52
C LEU A 590 20.70 -15.69 8.08
N ALA A 591 21.51 -14.68 7.75
CA ALA A 591 21.61 -14.15 6.39
C ALA A 591 22.56 -15.01 5.51
N GLU A 592 23.44 -15.79 6.11
CA GLU A 592 24.34 -16.76 5.45
C GLU A 592 23.66 -18.12 5.25
N GLU A 593 22.84 -18.59 6.20
CA GLU A 593 22.06 -19.84 6.09
C GLU A 593 20.92 -19.75 5.05
N GLN A 594 20.49 -18.54 4.69
CA GLN A 594 19.49 -18.27 3.64
C GLN A 594 20.03 -18.36 2.20
N ASN A 595 21.00 -19.24 1.92
CA ASN A 595 21.35 -19.74 0.57
C ASN A 595 21.13 -18.72 -0.57
N LEU A 596 22.10 -17.82 -0.75
CA LEU A 596 22.11 -16.87 -1.86
C LEU A 596 22.16 -17.62 -3.21
N GLU A 597 20.98 -17.92 -3.77
CA GLU A 597 20.84 -18.00 -5.22
C GLU A 597 21.54 -16.77 -5.79
N GLN A 598 22.50 -16.96 -6.70
CA GLN A 598 23.10 -15.83 -7.38
C GLN A 598 21.95 -14.99 -7.94
N PRO A 599 21.78 -13.72 -7.50
CA PRO A 599 20.70 -12.92 -8.04
C PRO A 599 20.87 -12.89 -9.57
N PRO A 600 19.77 -13.00 -10.33
CA PRO A 600 19.82 -13.00 -11.78
C PRO A 600 20.74 -11.89 -12.31
N LYS A 601 21.54 -12.20 -13.33
CA LYS A 601 22.49 -11.24 -13.91
C LYS A 601 21.71 -10.01 -14.42
N ASN A 602 22.02 -8.82 -13.87
CA ASN A 602 21.48 -7.49 -14.24
C ASN A 602 20.12 -7.08 -13.64
N ASN A 603 19.88 -7.40 -12.36
CA ASN A 603 18.74 -6.84 -11.62
C ASN A 603 19.02 -5.39 -11.19
N PHE A 604 18.65 -4.43 -12.02
CA PHE A 604 18.65 -3.02 -11.63
C PHE A 604 17.25 -2.59 -11.17
N ILE A 605 17.19 -1.71 -10.18
CA ILE A 605 16.03 -0.90 -9.88
C ILE A 605 16.41 0.58 -9.99
N TYR A 606 15.58 1.38 -10.64
CA TYR A 606 15.71 2.83 -10.71
C TYR A 606 14.56 3.47 -9.96
N ILE A 607 14.87 4.46 -9.13
CA ILE A 607 13.87 5.18 -8.35
C ILE A 607 13.49 6.47 -9.09
N GLN A 608 12.24 6.55 -9.53
CA GLN A 608 11.68 7.78 -10.08
C GLN A 608 11.04 8.61 -8.96
N ASN A 609 11.83 9.44 -8.27
CA ASN A 609 11.32 10.32 -7.22
C ASN A 609 11.05 11.74 -7.77
N ILE A 610 9.88 11.94 -8.37
CA ILE A 610 9.44 13.25 -8.89
C ILE A 610 8.40 13.85 -7.93
N GLY A 611 8.61 15.08 -7.45
CA GLY A 611 7.68 15.72 -6.51
C GLY A 611 6.24 15.79 -7.02
N THR A 612 5.31 15.12 -6.32
CA THR A 612 3.87 15.11 -6.68
C THR A 612 3.03 16.11 -5.88
N ASN A 613 3.66 16.91 -5.04
CA ASN A 613 3.02 17.96 -4.24
C ASN A 613 3.91 19.20 -4.15
N ARG A 614 3.32 20.32 -3.70
CA ARG A 614 4.02 21.61 -3.56
C ARG A 614 5.00 21.69 -2.39
N HIS A 615 5.08 20.64 -1.58
CA HIS A 615 6.03 20.59 -0.46
C HIS A 615 7.39 20.06 -0.90
N THR A 616 7.40 19.20 -1.92
CA THR A 616 8.64 18.66 -2.47
C THR A 616 9.40 19.77 -3.18
N GLN A 617 10.72 19.83 -2.96
CA GLN A 617 11.57 20.70 -3.75
C GLN A 617 11.50 20.31 -5.23
N ASP A 618 11.46 21.32 -6.11
CA ASP A 618 11.62 21.09 -7.54
C ASP A 618 12.97 20.39 -7.79
N LEU A 619 12.98 19.39 -8.68
CA LEU A 619 14.21 18.72 -9.09
C LEU A 619 15.10 19.67 -9.88
N GLY A 620 16.30 19.21 -10.23
CA GLY A 620 17.24 19.94 -11.04
C GLY A 620 18.59 20.05 -10.37
N TYR A 621 19.61 20.03 -11.21
CA TYR A 621 20.99 19.99 -10.76
C TYR A 621 21.47 21.33 -10.20
N ARG A 622 22.35 21.30 -9.20
CA ARG A 622 22.99 22.48 -8.59
C ARG A 622 23.56 23.44 -9.64
N GLY A 623 24.21 22.91 -10.68
CA GLY A 623 24.80 23.72 -11.76
C GLY A 623 23.80 24.44 -12.67
N ASP A 624 22.52 24.04 -12.67
CA ASP A 624 21.46 24.67 -13.48
C ASP A 624 20.61 25.65 -12.67
N ARG A 625 20.84 25.74 -11.35
CA ARG A 625 20.13 26.66 -10.47
C ARG A 625 20.77 28.05 -10.55
N GLY A 626 19.92 29.08 -10.44
CA GLY A 626 20.40 30.47 -10.46
C GLY A 626 21.34 30.75 -9.29
N PHE A 627 22.25 31.71 -9.45
CA PHE A 627 23.24 32.09 -8.40
C PHE A 627 22.63 32.35 -7.01
N PHE A 628 21.37 32.81 -6.95
CA PHE A 628 20.66 33.10 -5.70
C PHE A 628 19.82 31.93 -5.18
N ASP A 629 19.75 30.82 -5.89
CA ASP A 629 18.99 29.65 -5.46
C ASP A 629 19.88 28.70 -4.64
N VAL A 630 19.84 28.93 -3.32
CA VAL A 630 20.57 28.15 -2.31
C VAL A 630 19.93 26.78 -2.01
N THR A 631 18.90 26.37 -2.76
CA THR A 631 18.17 25.12 -2.48
C THR A 631 18.78 23.89 -3.12
N GLY A 632 19.80 24.04 -3.98
CA GLY A 632 20.51 22.92 -4.58
C GLY A 632 21.36 22.16 -3.57
N SER A 633 21.31 20.83 -3.60
CA SER A 633 22.15 19.96 -2.78
C SER A 633 22.65 18.75 -3.60
N LEU A 634 23.69 18.08 -3.12
CA LEU A 634 24.22 16.89 -3.79
C LEU A 634 23.18 15.77 -3.83
N GLU A 635 22.38 15.64 -2.77
CA GLU A 635 21.32 14.66 -2.72
C GLU A 635 20.19 14.96 -3.71
N LEU A 636 19.91 16.23 -3.96
CA LEU A 636 18.94 16.64 -4.97
C LEU A 636 19.45 16.37 -6.39
N ASP A 637 20.75 16.54 -6.65
CA ASP A 637 21.37 16.11 -7.91
C ASP A 637 21.20 14.61 -8.11
N ASP A 638 21.42 13.82 -7.07
CA ASP A 638 21.34 12.36 -7.11
C ASP A 638 19.91 11.84 -7.31
N ILE A 639 18.94 12.47 -6.64
CA ILE A 639 17.51 12.23 -6.86
C ILE A 639 17.11 12.60 -8.29
N THR A 640 17.58 13.75 -8.80
CA THR A 640 17.31 14.19 -10.18
C THR A 640 17.90 13.21 -11.18
N LEU A 641 19.16 12.79 -10.98
CA LEU A 641 19.84 11.83 -11.83
C LEU A 641 19.13 10.48 -11.84
N SER A 642 18.74 9.96 -10.67
CA SER A 642 17.99 8.70 -10.56
C SER A 642 16.64 8.77 -11.29
N ALA A 643 15.90 9.87 -11.14
CA ALA A 643 14.64 10.08 -11.83
C ALA A 643 14.80 10.14 -13.36
N GLU A 644 15.85 10.80 -13.85
CA GLU A 644 16.15 10.88 -15.28
C GLU A 644 16.62 9.53 -15.85
N MET A 645 17.42 8.75 -15.10
CA MET A 645 17.76 7.37 -15.47
C MET A 645 16.51 6.49 -15.61
N ALA A 646 15.58 6.59 -14.66
CA ALA A 646 14.30 5.89 -14.71
C ALA A 646 13.48 6.29 -15.95
N MET A 647 13.31 7.60 -16.20
CA MET A 647 12.57 8.10 -17.37
C MET A 647 13.20 7.66 -18.70
N LEU A 648 14.53 7.69 -18.81
CA LEU A 648 15.26 7.23 -20.00
C LEU A 648 15.04 5.74 -20.26
N HIS A 649 15.02 4.93 -19.21
CA HIS A 649 14.72 3.51 -19.31
C HIS A 649 13.27 3.30 -19.77
N THR A 650 12.30 3.95 -19.13
CA THR A 650 10.88 3.88 -19.49
C THR A 650 10.63 4.26 -20.95
N LEU A 651 11.28 5.32 -21.45
CA LEU A 651 11.19 5.74 -22.85
C LEU A 651 11.85 4.74 -23.82
N GLN A 652 12.95 4.10 -23.42
CA GLN A 652 13.63 3.09 -24.23
C GLN A 652 12.80 1.81 -24.36
N GLU A 653 12.19 1.35 -23.27
CA GLU A 653 11.27 0.21 -23.25
C GLU A 653 10.04 0.44 -24.15
N ASN A 654 9.66 1.71 -24.34
CA ASN A 654 8.53 2.14 -25.16
C ASN A 654 8.95 2.76 -26.50
N SER A 655 10.17 2.49 -26.96
CA SER A 655 10.72 3.14 -28.15
C SER A 655 10.02 2.75 -29.47
N ALA A 656 9.24 1.67 -29.48
CA ALA A 656 8.33 1.32 -30.59
C ALA A 656 7.34 2.45 -30.94
N PHE A 657 7.04 3.32 -29.96
CA PHE A 657 6.11 4.44 -30.11
C PHE A 657 6.80 5.78 -30.40
N LEU A 658 8.12 5.78 -30.60
CA LEU A 658 8.93 6.96 -30.89
C LEU A 658 9.50 6.89 -32.32
N SER A 659 9.91 8.05 -32.84
CA SER A 659 10.60 8.13 -34.13
C SER A 659 11.93 7.36 -34.10
N ASN A 660 12.44 6.96 -35.27
CA ASN A 660 13.71 6.23 -35.37
C ASN A 660 14.86 7.04 -34.76
N ASP A 661 14.92 8.34 -35.04
CA ASP A 661 16.00 9.22 -34.59
C ASP A 661 15.98 9.38 -33.07
N ILE A 662 14.80 9.60 -32.48
CA ILE A 662 14.64 9.69 -31.03
C ILE A 662 15.01 8.36 -30.37
N ARG A 663 14.58 7.23 -30.92
CA ARG A 663 14.96 5.90 -30.42
C ARG A 663 16.47 5.70 -30.43
N GLU A 664 17.15 6.02 -31.53
CA GLU A 664 18.60 5.84 -31.61
C GLU A 664 19.36 6.74 -30.64
N GLN A 665 18.86 7.96 -30.40
CA GLN A 665 19.38 8.81 -29.34
C GLN A 665 19.15 8.18 -27.96
N LEU A 666 17.93 7.68 -27.67
CA LEU A 666 17.60 7.00 -26.42
C LEU A 666 18.46 5.75 -26.18
N SER A 667 18.67 4.93 -27.20
CA SER A 667 19.50 3.72 -27.09
C SER A 667 20.98 4.06 -26.90
N ARG A 668 21.46 5.18 -27.43
CA ARG A 668 22.82 5.67 -27.18
C ARG A 668 22.98 6.17 -25.75
N ILE A 669 22.07 7.02 -25.26
CA ILE A 669 22.16 7.54 -23.88
C ILE A 669 21.92 6.45 -22.84
N ASN A 670 21.00 5.51 -23.04
CA ASN A 670 20.80 4.39 -22.11
C ASN A 670 22.04 3.47 -22.00
N ARG A 671 22.77 3.24 -23.10
CA ARG A 671 24.05 2.51 -23.03
C ARG A 671 25.09 3.25 -22.19
N LYS A 672 25.11 4.59 -22.27
CA LYS A 672 25.98 5.44 -21.45
C LYS A 672 25.56 5.41 -19.98
N VAL A 673 24.27 5.57 -19.68
CA VAL A 673 23.70 5.41 -18.32
C VAL A 673 24.16 4.09 -17.71
N LEU A 674 23.93 2.96 -18.40
CA LEU A 674 24.32 1.64 -17.91
C LEU A 674 25.83 1.50 -17.71
N LYS A 675 26.63 2.08 -18.60
CA LYS A 675 28.10 2.04 -18.50
C LYS A 675 28.60 2.83 -17.29
N GLU A 676 28.30 4.13 -17.23
CA GLU A 676 28.79 5.02 -16.18
C GLU A 676 28.27 4.61 -14.81
N TYR A 677 27.01 4.16 -14.73
CA TYR A 677 26.44 3.67 -13.48
C TYR A 677 27.07 2.35 -13.02
N ARG A 678 27.36 1.41 -13.93
CA ARG A 678 28.10 0.19 -13.58
C ARG A 678 29.52 0.50 -13.12
N GLU A 679 30.20 1.45 -13.76
CA GLU A 679 31.54 1.88 -13.34
C GLU A 679 31.50 2.47 -11.92
N PHE A 680 30.52 3.32 -11.60
CA PHE A 680 30.28 3.80 -10.24
C PHE A 680 30.00 2.65 -9.26
N LEU A 681 29.12 1.72 -9.63
CA LEU A 681 28.75 0.60 -8.76
C LEU A 681 29.91 -0.38 -8.53
N ASN A 682 30.85 -0.47 -9.47
CA ASN A 682 32.01 -1.35 -9.39
C ASN A 682 33.17 -0.78 -8.57
N ASP A 683 33.14 0.50 -8.24
CA ASP A 683 34.17 1.14 -7.43
C ASP A 683 33.93 0.85 -5.93
N GLU A 684 34.87 0.14 -5.31
CA GLU A 684 34.84 -0.20 -3.88
C GLU A 684 34.93 1.05 -2.97
N HIS A 685 35.48 2.15 -3.48
CA HIS A 685 35.65 3.43 -2.78
C HIS A 685 34.73 4.52 -3.32
N ARG A 686 33.63 4.12 -3.99
CA ARG A 686 32.67 5.06 -4.56
C ARG A 686 32.09 6.00 -3.48
N PRO A 687 31.75 7.25 -3.84
CA PRO A 687 31.03 8.14 -2.94
C PRO A 687 29.62 7.62 -2.63
N LEU A 688 28.99 8.20 -1.62
CA LEU A 688 27.64 7.81 -1.18
C LEU A 688 26.57 8.07 -2.25
N TYR A 689 26.73 9.14 -3.01
CA TYR A 689 25.80 9.58 -4.04
C TYR A 689 26.43 9.40 -5.42
N PHE A 690 25.68 8.87 -6.37
CA PHE A 690 26.16 8.69 -7.74
C PHE A 690 26.50 10.04 -8.39
N ALA A 691 25.69 11.07 -8.16
CA ALA A 691 25.92 12.42 -8.65
C ALA A 691 27.22 13.09 -8.16
N GLU A 692 27.85 12.57 -7.10
CA GLU A 692 29.16 13.05 -6.60
C GLU A 692 30.33 12.42 -7.35
N SER A 693 30.12 11.23 -7.92
CA SER A 693 31.18 10.50 -8.62
C SER A 693 31.52 11.18 -9.94
N ARG A 694 32.76 10.97 -10.42
CA ARG A 694 33.20 11.44 -11.74
C ARG A 694 32.30 10.88 -12.86
N GLN A 695 31.84 9.64 -12.71
CA GLN A 695 30.91 8.98 -13.62
C GLN A 695 29.54 9.68 -13.62
N GLY A 696 29.04 10.04 -12.44
CA GLY A 696 27.79 10.78 -12.28
C GLY A 696 27.84 12.17 -12.89
N GLU A 697 28.88 12.96 -12.60
CA GLU A 697 29.09 14.29 -13.20
C GLU A 697 29.15 14.23 -14.73
N LYS A 698 29.89 13.24 -15.26
CA LYS A 698 29.97 12.98 -16.69
C LYS A 698 28.62 12.62 -17.27
N LEU A 699 27.88 11.71 -16.63
CA LEU A 699 26.56 11.29 -17.10
C LEU A 699 25.55 12.46 -17.07
N ILE A 700 25.57 13.32 -16.05
CA ILE A 700 24.75 14.53 -15.99
C ILE A 700 25.02 15.42 -17.21
N ALA A 701 26.29 15.64 -17.56
CA ALA A 701 26.64 16.41 -18.76
C ALA A 701 26.14 15.75 -20.05
N GLU A 702 26.24 14.43 -20.16
CA GLU A 702 25.73 13.67 -21.31
C GLU A 702 24.20 13.70 -21.42
N ILE A 703 23.48 13.63 -20.30
CA ILE A 703 22.02 13.74 -20.28
C ILE A 703 21.58 15.16 -20.67
N ARG A 704 22.26 16.22 -20.19
CA ARG A 704 22.00 17.61 -20.63
C ARG A 704 22.16 17.77 -22.15
N ALA A 705 23.25 17.23 -22.70
CA ALA A 705 23.49 17.25 -24.15
C ALA A 705 22.41 16.47 -24.91
N PHE A 706 22.04 15.28 -24.42
CA PHE A 706 20.96 14.47 -24.98
C PHE A 706 19.63 15.22 -24.96
N LYS A 707 19.22 15.83 -23.85
CA LYS A 707 17.95 16.56 -23.72
C LYS A 707 17.88 17.76 -24.66
N THR A 708 19.01 18.46 -24.87
CA THR A 708 19.12 19.53 -25.86
C THR A 708 18.91 18.99 -27.28
N GLY A 709 19.57 17.89 -27.65
CA GLY A 709 19.39 17.24 -28.94
C GLY A 709 17.96 16.72 -29.15
N LEU A 710 17.39 16.10 -28.13
CA LEU A 710 16.02 15.59 -28.12
C LEU A 710 15.01 16.72 -28.31
N LYS A 711 15.18 17.86 -27.65
CA LYS A 711 14.32 19.05 -27.82
C LYS A 711 14.34 19.53 -29.28
N THR A 712 15.53 19.71 -29.85
CA THR A 712 15.68 20.14 -31.24
C THR A 712 15.02 19.16 -32.22
N GLN A 713 15.21 17.85 -32.00
CA GLN A 713 14.57 16.81 -32.81
C GLN A 713 13.04 16.88 -32.71
N LEU A 714 12.51 16.96 -31.49
CA LEU A 714 11.06 17.05 -31.25
C LEU A 714 10.45 18.32 -31.85
N ASP A 715 11.18 19.43 -31.85
CA ASP A 715 10.71 20.69 -32.47
C ASP A 715 10.76 20.62 -33.99
N THR A 716 11.76 19.92 -34.56
CA THR A 716 11.84 19.65 -36.01
C THR A 716 10.69 18.74 -36.45
N GLU A 717 10.48 17.63 -35.75
CA GLU A 717 9.37 16.71 -36.00
C GLU A 717 8.02 17.41 -35.85
N ALA A 718 7.86 18.30 -34.86
CA ALA A 718 6.66 19.12 -34.69
C ALA A 718 6.42 20.09 -35.86
N GLN A 719 7.47 20.72 -36.39
CA GLN A 719 7.36 21.59 -37.56
C GLN A 719 6.99 20.80 -38.82
N GLU A 720 7.57 19.62 -39.02
CA GLU A 720 7.19 18.72 -40.12
C GLU A 720 5.77 18.17 -39.95
N ALA A 721 5.39 17.84 -38.72
CA ALA A 721 4.05 17.43 -38.35
C ALA A 721 3.02 18.51 -38.65
N SER A 722 3.33 19.78 -38.42
CA SER A 722 2.41 20.88 -38.74
C SER A 722 2.10 20.96 -40.24
N LYS A 723 3.04 20.51 -41.10
CA LYS A 723 2.86 20.45 -42.56
C LYS A 723 2.05 19.23 -42.99
N ASN A 724 2.21 18.09 -42.29
CA ASN A 724 1.64 16.80 -42.68
C ASN A 724 0.50 16.30 -41.76
N LYS A 725 0.13 17.08 -40.73
CA LYS A 725 -0.65 16.70 -39.54
C LYS A 725 -0.30 15.29 -39.02
N ILE A 726 0.54 15.19 -38.00
CA ILE A 726 0.65 13.92 -37.24
C ILE A 726 -0.70 13.68 -36.54
N GLU A 727 -1.59 12.96 -37.21
CA GLU A 727 -2.87 12.46 -36.68
C GLU A 727 -2.65 11.08 -36.03
N SER A 728 -1.62 10.95 -35.18
CA SER A 728 -1.52 9.74 -34.36
C SER A 728 -2.51 9.86 -33.20
N ASN A 729 -3.72 9.32 -33.39
CA ASN A 729 -4.72 9.18 -32.34
C ASN A 729 -4.46 7.95 -31.45
N HIS A 730 -3.22 7.47 -31.41
CA HIS A 730 -2.79 6.33 -30.59
C HIS A 730 -2.24 6.81 -29.24
N LEU A 731 -2.96 6.52 -28.16
CA LEU A 731 -2.63 7.07 -26.84
C LEU A 731 -1.23 6.69 -26.32
N PRO A 732 -0.72 5.44 -26.46
CA PRO A 732 0.66 5.12 -26.10
C PRO A 732 1.68 6.01 -26.81
N THR A 733 1.48 6.27 -28.12
CA THR A 733 2.35 7.16 -28.89
C THR A 733 2.28 8.60 -28.39
N LEU A 734 1.09 9.11 -28.09
CA LEU A 734 0.94 10.44 -27.50
C LEU A 734 1.58 10.53 -26.11
N ALA A 735 1.41 9.53 -25.27
CA ALA A 735 1.99 9.52 -23.93
C ALA A 735 3.52 9.46 -23.96
N SER A 736 4.12 8.58 -24.77
CA SER A 736 5.58 8.47 -24.91
C SER A 736 6.20 9.76 -25.44
N ASN A 737 5.62 10.38 -26.47
CA ASN A 737 6.14 11.64 -27.01
C ASN A 737 5.92 12.83 -26.05
N THR A 738 4.80 12.84 -25.31
CA THR A 738 4.56 13.84 -24.25
C THR A 738 5.62 13.73 -23.16
N LEU A 739 5.91 12.51 -22.68
CA LEU A 739 6.91 12.27 -21.65
C LEU A 739 8.32 12.64 -22.14
N ALA A 740 8.68 12.25 -23.38
CA ALA A 740 9.94 12.63 -24.00
C ALA A 740 10.12 14.15 -24.07
N ARG A 741 9.07 14.88 -24.46
CA ARG A 741 9.07 16.35 -24.51
C ARG A 741 9.17 16.97 -23.12
N MET A 742 8.42 16.49 -22.13
CA MET A 742 8.53 16.92 -20.73
C MET A 742 9.92 16.66 -20.12
N MET A 743 10.59 15.58 -20.55
CA MET A 743 11.98 15.32 -20.20
C MET A 743 12.89 16.37 -20.85
N ALA A 744 12.81 16.52 -22.17
CA ALA A 744 13.64 17.44 -22.95
C ALA A 744 13.54 18.91 -22.50
N THR A 745 12.39 19.32 -21.96
CA THR A 745 12.14 20.69 -21.48
C THR A 745 12.22 20.85 -19.96
N ASN A 746 12.72 19.85 -19.22
CA ASN A 746 12.86 19.88 -17.75
C ASN A 746 11.54 20.07 -16.98
N GLN A 747 10.38 19.86 -17.59
CA GLN A 747 9.11 20.08 -16.90
C GLN A 747 8.82 19.05 -15.82
N HIS A 748 9.41 17.86 -15.93
CA HIS A 748 9.40 16.88 -14.85
C HIS A 748 10.16 17.35 -13.60
N TRP A 749 10.99 18.40 -13.69
CA TRP A 749 11.62 19.01 -12.52
C TRP A 749 10.64 19.82 -11.68
N ASP A 750 9.63 20.38 -12.34
CA ASP A 750 8.63 21.22 -11.71
C ASP A 750 7.57 20.37 -11.01
N SER A 751 7.47 20.54 -9.69
CA SER A 751 6.51 19.82 -8.83
C SER A 751 5.05 20.00 -9.26
N ARG A 752 4.70 21.08 -10.00
CA ARG A 752 3.37 21.28 -10.59
C ARG A 752 3.02 20.20 -11.60
N TYR A 753 4.00 19.66 -12.32
CA TYR A 753 3.81 18.65 -13.36
C TYR A 753 4.22 17.25 -12.91
N GLY A 754 4.70 17.07 -11.67
CA GLY A 754 5.17 15.78 -11.21
C GLY A 754 4.11 14.67 -11.23
N GLN A 755 2.86 14.97 -10.84
CA GLN A 755 1.75 14.01 -10.97
C GLN A 755 1.49 13.58 -12.42
N LEU A 756 1.64 14.51 -13.37
CA LEU A 756 1.49 14.23 -14.80
C LEU A 756 2.64 13.37 -15.31
N SER A 757 3.88 13.75 -15.01
CA SER A 757 5.08 13.01 -15.41
C SER A 757 5.05 11.57 -14.89
N GLN A 758 4.77 11.38 -13.60
CA GLN A 758 4.69 10.05 -13.00
C GLN A 758 3.54 9.23 -13.59
N ALA A 759 2.35 9.82 -13.77
CA ALA A 759 1.22 9.11 -14.37
C ALA A 759 1.48 8.67 -15.81
N LEU A 760 2.16 9.50 -16.62
CA LEU A 760 2.56 9.15 -17.98
C LEU A 760 3.65 8.06 -18.00
N SER A 761 4.65 8.18 -17.12
CA SER A 761 5.71 7.18 -16.95
C SER A 761 5.12 5.82 -16.60
N MET A 762 4.29 5.76 -15.55
CA MET A 762 3.58 4.52 -15.16
C MET A 762 2.66 4.00 -16.26
N TYR A 763 1.97 4.89 -17.00
CA TYR A 763 1.03 4.48 -18.05
C TYR A 763 1.70 3.77 -19.22
N ILE A 764 2.90 4.20 -19.63
CA ILE A 764 3.61 3.55 -20.73
C ILE A 764 4.41 2.32 -20.28
N GLU A 765 4.72 2.21 -18.98
CA GLU A 765 5.25 0.95 -18.44
C GLU A 765 4.24 -0.19 -18.54
N TRP A 766 4.78 -1.39 -18.73
CA TRP A 766 4.02 -2.64 -18.70
C TRP A 766 3.60 -3.02 -17.29
N ALA A 767 4.55 -2.94 -16.37
CA ALA A 767 4.34 -3.12 -14.94
C ALA A 767 4.95 -1.92 -14.24
N SER A 768 4.13 -1.17 -13.54
CA SER A 768 4.57 0.01 -12.79
C SER A 768 4.38 -0.21 -11.31
N THR A 769 5.34 0.21 -10.50
CA THR A 769 5.24 0.15 -9.05
C THR A 769 5.32 1.55 -8.49
N GLY A 770 4.51 1.85 -7.48
CA GLY A 770 4.39 3.19 -6.92
C GLY A 770 4.16 3.21 -5.42
N GLY A 771 4.78 4.16 -4.72
CA GLY A 771 4.78 4.17 -3.26
C GLY A 771 4.97 5.55 -2.61
N CYS A 772 4.37 5.74 -1.44
CA CYS A 772 4.58 6.94 -0.61
C CYS A 772 4.76 6.56 0.86
N LYS A 773 5.53 7.34 1.63
CA LYS A 773 5.76 7.11 3.07
C LYS A 773 4.55 7.36 3.94
N SER A 774 3.92 8.51 3.76
CA SER A 774 2.87 8.96 4.68
C SER A 774 1.60 9.38 3.95
N GLY A 775 1.54 9.18 2.63
CA GLY A 775 0.54 9.80 1.78
C GLY A 775 -0.10 8.85 0.79
N ASN A 776 -1.13 8.12 1.23
CA ASN A 776 -1.97 7.34 0.32
C ASN A 776 -2.63 8.23 -0.73
N GLU A 777 -2.82 9.52 -0.44
CA GLU A 777 -3.39 10.51 -1.34
C GLU A 777 -2.54 10.72 -2.58
N ARG A 778 -1.22 10.77 -2.43
CA ARG A 778 -0.30 11.06 -3.55
C ARG A 778 -0.25 9.89 -4.52
N ASN A 779 -0.14 8.68 -3.98
CA ASN A 779 -0.24 7.46 -4.76
C ASN A 779 -1.60 7.39 -5.46
N GLN A 780 -2.69 7.64 -4.71
CA GLN A 780 -4.04 7.65 -5.27
C GLN A 780 -4.17 8.66 -6.43
N ASP A 781 -3.67 9.88 -6.28
CA ASP A 781 -3.75 10.91 -7.33
C ASP A 781 -3.08 10.51 -8.64
N VAL A 782 -1.92 9.84 -8.56
CA VAL A 782 -1.21 9.34 -9.74
C VAL A 782 -1.93 8.11 -10.29
N MET A 783 -2.34 7.18 -9.43
CA MET A 783 -3.04 5.95 -9.83
C MET A 783 -4.40 6.22 -10.48
N LEU A 784 -5.14 7.25 -10.05
CA LEU A 784 -6.41 7.67 -10.67
C LEU A 784 -6.19 8.14 -12.11
N ARG A 785 -5.11 8.88 -12.37
CA ARG A 785 -4.74 9.37 -13.71
C ARG A 785 -4.27 8.22 -14.59
N PHE A 786 -3.44 7.34 -14.05
CA PHE A 786 -3.00 6.10 -14.71
C PHE A 786 -4.20 5.23 -15.11
N ALA A 787 -5.10 4.93 -14.18
CA ALA A 787 -6.27 4.09 -14.43
C ALA A 787 -7.22 4.72 -15.45
N LEU A 788 -7.39 6.05 -15.43
CA LEU A 788 -8.13 6.78 -16.44
C LEU A 788 -7.51 6.62 -17.84
N LEU A 789 -6.19 6.82 -17.97
CA LEU A 789 -5.50 6.69 -19.26
C LEU A 789 -5.58 5.26 -19.80
N LYS A 790 -5.38 4.24 -18.95
CA LYS A 790 -5.57 2.83 -19.34
C LYS A 790 -7.00 2.55 -19.79
N SER A 791 -7.99 3.03 -19.04
CA SER A 791 -9.40 2.88 -19.39
C SER A 791 -9.76 3.56 -20.73
N ILE A 792 -9.22 4.75 -21.01
CA ILE A 792 -9.39 5.43 -22.30
C ILE A 792 -8.73 4.62 -23.42
N HIS A 793 -7.50 4.14 -23.19
CA HIS A 793 -6.75 3.34 -24.17
C HIS A 793 -7.55 2.11 -24.61
N GLU A 794 -7.98 1.28 -23.67
CA GLU A 794 -8.73 0.05 -23.97
C GLU A 794 -10.02 0.34 -24.74
N ARG A 795 -10.81 1.34 -24.32
CA ARG A 795 -12.04 1.69 -25.05
C ARG A 795 -11.79 2.12 -26.50
N VAL A 796 -10.73 2.88 -26.75
CA VAL A 796 -10.38 3.30 -28.11
C VAL A 796 -9.85 2.13 -28.92
N GLU A 797 -9.05 1.26 -28.33
CA GLU A 797 -8.55 0.05 -28.99
C GLU A 797 -9.67 -0.90 -29.43
N HIS A 798 -10.75 -1.00 -28.64
CA HIS A 798 -11.85 -1.93 -28.90
C HIS A 798 -13.04 -1.32 -29.65
N GLY A 799 -13.35 -0.05 -29.43
CA GLY A 799 -14.50 0.60 -30.05
C GLY A 799 -14.17 1.77 -30.97
N GLY A 800 -12.90 2.13 -31.10
CA GLY A 800 -12.44 3.30 -31.86
C GLY A 800 -12.75 4.62 -31.16
N GLU A 801 -12.37 5.73 -31.80
CA GLU A 801 -12.51 7.08 -31.25
C GLU A 801 -13.94 7.52 -30.95
N LYS A 802 -14.94 6.85 -31.54
CA LYS A 802 -16.36 7.12 -31.26
C LYS A 802 -16.72 6.85 -29.79
N GLU A 803 -15.98 5.98 -29.10
CA GLU A 803 -16.15 5.70 -27.67
C GLU A 803 -15.59 6.80 -26.76
N LEU A 804 -14.77 7.72 -27.29
CA LEU A 804 -14.24 8.83 -26.50
C LEU A 804 -15.37 9.78 -26.08
N LYS A 805 -15.32 10.22 -24.83
CA LYS A 805 -16.19 11.27 -24.32
C LYS A 805 -15.61 12.65 -24.59
N SER A 806 -16.43 13.70 -24.44
CA SER A 806 -15.98 15.08 -24.71
C SER A 806 -14.74 15.49 -23.91
N HIS A 807 -14.66 15.18 -22.61
CA HIS A 807 -13.50 15.48 -21.79
C HIS A 807 -12.28 14.62 -22.15
N GLU A 808 -12.49 13.36 -22.54
CA GLU A 808 -11.41 12.46 -22.98
C GLU A 808 -10.82 12.92 -24.31
N ARG A 809 -11.64 13.37 -25.27
CA ARG A 809 -11.17 14.02 -26.51
C ARG A 809 -10.33 15.27 -26.23
N LYS A 810 -10.62 16.02 -25.16
CA LYS A 810 -9.76 17.14 -24.75
C LYS A 810 -8.36 16.68 -24.36
N ILE A 811 -8.22 15.52 -23.70
CA ILE A 811 -6.90 14.96 -23.36
C ILE A 811 -6.08 14.74 -24.63
N TYR A 812 -6.63 14.01 -25.62
CA TYR A 812 -5.97 13.79 -26.91
C TYR A 812 -5.57 15.10 -27.55
N LYS A 813 -6.51 16.04 -27.70
CA LYS A 813 -6.24 17.36 -28.28
C LYS A 813 -5.11 18.10 -27.56
N ARG A 814 -5.06 18.05 -26.23
CA ARG A 814 -4.02 18.73 -25.45
C ARG A 814 -2.67 18.02 -25.52
N MET A 815 -2.63 16.69 -25.56
CA MET A 815 -1.41 15.92 -25.80
C MET A 815 -0.85 16.21 -27.18
N THR A 816 -1.67 16.13 -28.23
CA THR A 816 -1.28 16.42 -29.61
C THR A 816 -0.76 17.85 -29.74
N ALA A 817 -1.47 18.85 -29.21
CA ALA A 817 -1.03 20.25 -29.24
C ALA A 817 0.32 20.45 -28.53
N TYR A 818 0.54 19.76 -27.41
CA TYR A 818 1.79 19.84 -26.66
C TYR A 818 2.96 19.21 -27.41
N ILE A 819 2.76 18.01 -27.98
CA ILE A 819 3.78 17.30 -28.79
C ILE A 819 4.12 18.07 -30.06
N ASN A 820 3.13 18.69 -30.70
CA ASN A 820 3.32 19.51 -31.91
C ASN A 820 3.91 20.89 -31.61
N GLY A 821 4.27 21.20 -30.37
CA GLY A 821 4.85 22.50 -30.00
C GLY A 821 3.89 23.69 -30.12
N GLU A 822 2.59 23.46 -30.26
CA GLU A 822 1.57 24.50 -30.26
C GLU A 822 1.43 25.15 -28.86
N THR A 823 1.89 24.46 -27.82
CA THR A 823 2.02 24.98 -26.46
C THR A 823 3.30 24.50 -25.81
N ALA A 824 4.04 25.42 -25.18
CA ALA A 824 5.24 25.09 -24.42
C ALA A 824 4.93 24.57 -23.01
N ASP A 825 3.75 24.86 -22.46
CA ASP A 825 3.36 24.52 -21.09
C ASP A 825 2.33 23.36 -21.08
N PRO A 826 2.58 22.26 -20.34
CA PRO A 826 1.67 21.11 -20.23
C PRO A 826 0.50 21.37 -19.26
N GLU A 827 0.39 22.56 -18.66
CA GLU A 827 -0.67 22.90 -17.70
C GLU A 827 -2.07 22.61 -18.23
N LYS A 828 -2.35 22.94 -19.51
CA LYS A 828 -3.65 22.63 -20.13
C LYS A 828 -3.92 21.14 -20.23
N LEU A 829 -2.90 20.32 -20.44
CA LEU A 829 -3.01 18.86 -20.45
C LEU A 829 -3.24 18.34 -19.02
N ARG A 830 -2.45 18.82 -18.06
CA ARG A 830 -2.58 18.49 -16.63
C ARG A 830 -3.99 18.79 -16.12
N VAL A 831 -4.55 19.95 -16.45
CA VAL A 831 -5.93 20.34 -16.13
C VAL A 831 -6.94 19.44 -16.83
N ALA A 832 -6.78 19.16 -18.12
CA ALA A 832 -7.71 18.29 -18.87
C ALA A 832 -7.80 16.88 -18.29
N ILE A 833 -6.67 16.30 -17.86
CA ILE A 833 -6.65 15.00 -17.18
C ILE A 833 -7.34 15.10 -15.82
N SER A 834 -7.05 16.15 -15.03
CA SER A 834 -7.64 16.33 -13.69
C SER A 834 -9.16 16.54 -13.76
N GLU A 835 -9.64 17.33 -14.71
CA GLU A 835 -11.08 17.48 -15.01
C GLU A 835 -11.71 16.14 -15.40
N SER A 836 -11.02 15.34 -16.20
CA SER A 836 -11.50 14.03 -16.64
C SER A 836 -11.56 13.03 -15.48
N VAL A 837 -10.55 13.00 -14.60
CA VAL A 837 -10.58 12.17 -13.37
C VAL A 837 -11.79 12.52 -12.50
N SER A 838 -12.06 13.82 -12.31
CA SER A 838 -13.21 14.33 -11.56
C SER A 838 -14.54 13.94 -12.22
N GLN A 839 -14.65 14.06 -13.55
CA GLN A 839 -15.85 13.68 -14.31
C GLN A 839 -16.11 12.17 -14.35
N CYS A 840 -15.04 11.37 -14.37
CA CYS A 840 -15.13 9.91 -14.32
C CYS A 840 -15.36 9.38 -12.90
N ASN A 841 -15.31 10.26 -11.89
CA ASN A 841 -15.40 9.96 -10.46
C ASN A 841 -14.67 8.65 -10.11
N MET A 842 -13.38 8.62 -10.46
CA MET A 842 -12.50 7.46 -10.26
C MET A 842 -12.23 7.17 -8.75
N HIS A 843 -12.78 7.98 -7.85
CA HIS A 843 -12.68 7.85 -6.41
C HIS A 843 -13.29 6.55 -5.84
N GLY A 844 -13.97 5.70 -6.60
CA GLY A 844 -14.38 4.37 -6.15
C GLY A 844 -13.19 3.40 -6.17
N GLY A 845 -12.98 2.78 -7.34
CA GLY A 845 -11.99 1.73 -7.55
C GLY A 845 -10.55 2.11 -7.14
N ALA A 846 -9.88 2.99 -7.88
CA ALA A 846 -8.44 3.22 -7.66
C ALA A 846 -8.13 3.92 -6.32
N ALA A 847 -9.13 4.49 -5.65
CA ALA A 847 -9.02 5.01 -4.29
C ALA A 847 -9.16 3.94 -3.20
N ALA A 848 -9.59 2.71 -3.55
CA ALA A 848 -9.81 1.63 -2.58
C ALA A 848 -8.53 1.26 -1.81
N ILE A 849 -7.34 1.42 -2.40
CA ILE A 849 -6.07 1.22 -1.66
C ILE A 849 -6.00 2.13 -0.44
N SER A 850 -6.37 3.42 -0.58
CA SER A 850 -6.36 4.34 0.56
C SER A 850 -7.39 3.96 1.62
N ARG A 851 -8.59 3.54 1.19
CA ARG A 851 -9.66 3.10 2.08
C ARG A 851 -9.24 1.89 2.89
N GLU A 852 -8.64 0.91 2.23
CA GLU A 852 -8.22 -0.32 2.86
C GLU A 852 -7.07 -0.12 3.85
N ASP A 853 -6.19 0.85 3.61
CA ASP A 853 -5.06 1.12 4.49
C ASP A 853 -5.39 2.03 5.68
N GLN A 854 -6.35 2.95 5.54
CA GLN A 854 -6.61 4.01 6.53
C GLN A 854 -8.05 4.02 7.06
N GLY A 855 -8.90 3.10 6.60
CA GLY A 855 -10.33 3.07 6.89
C GLY A 855 -11.04 4.36 6.50
N GLY A 856 -10.63 5.03 5.43
CA GLY A 856 -11.21 6.32 5.03
C GLY A 856 -10.56 6.93 3.80
N ALA A 857 -11.09 8.08 3.34
CA ALA A 857 -10.45 8.85 2.28
C ALA A 857 -9.01 9.20 2.64
N ALA A 858 -8.19 9.38 1.61
CA ALA A 858 -6.79 9.73 1.75
C ALA A 858 -6.60 11.06 2.50
N LYS A 859 -5.45 11.18 3.20
CA LYS A 859 -5.12 12.33 4.04
C LYS A 859 -5.10 13.61 3.21
N VAL A 860 -6.14 14.44 3.33
CA VAL A 860 -6.05 15.84 2.90
C VAL A 860 -5.96 16.76 4.11
N SER A 861 -4.83 16.71 4.82
CA SER A 861 -4.63 17.63 5.93
C SER A 861 -4.31 19.01 5.37
N SER A 862 -5.22 19.97 5.51
CA SER A 862 -4.83 21.37 5.52
C SER A 862 -4.08 21.65 6.83
N PHE A 863 -2.74 21.55 6.82
CA PHE A 863 -1.95 22.25 7.83
C PHE A 863 -2.10 23.75 7.60
N SER A 864 -3.16 24.32 8.15
CA SER A 864 -3.04 25.65 8.69
C SER A 864 -3.91 25.72 9.94
N ALA A 865 -3.26 25.66 11.10
CA ALA A 865 -3.89 25.99 12.38
C ALA A 865 -4.53 27.40 12.32
N VAL A 866 -4.08 28.23 11.38
CA VAL A 866 -4.65 29.53 11.05
C VAL A 866 -6.05 29.42 10.43
N GLN A 867 -6.34 28.52 9.49
CA GLN A 867 -7.67 28.44 8.86
C GLN A 867 -8.77 27.88 9.79
N ASP A 868 -8.43 27.02 10.76
CA ASP A 868 -9.41 26.47 11.72
C ASP A 868 -9.77 27.47 12.84
N ILE A 869 -9.06 28.60 12.96
CA ILE A 869 -9.47 29.69 13.85
C ILE A 869 -10.68 30.41 13.24
N ARG A 870 -11.86 30.21 13.84
CA ARG A 870 -13.12 30.83 13.39
C ARG A 870 -13.17 32.35 13.55
N SER A 871 -12.31 32.93 14.38
CA SER A 871 -12.25 34.37 14.62
C SER A 871 -11.29 35.05 13.65
N PRO A 872 -11.75 36.01 12.82
CA PRO A 872 -10.88 36.78 11.93
C PRO A 872 -9.74 37.50 12.67
N PHE A 873 -10.00 37.93 13.91
CA PHE A 873 -9.01 38.57 14.77
C PHE A 873 -7.93 37.60 15.23
N LEU A 874 -8.31 36.40 15.70
CA LEU A 874 -7.33 35.38 16.10
C LEU A 874 -6.56 34.81 14.90
N GLN A 875 -7.19 34.75 13.72
CA GLN A 875 -6.49 34.44 12.46
C GLN A 875 -5.41 35.47 12.16
N TRP A 876 -5.73 36.75 12.34
CA TRP A 876 -4.82 37.85 12.13
C TRP A 876 -3.70 37.87 13.17
N THR A 877 -3.99 37.67 14.46
CA THR A 877 -2.96 37.62 15.51
C THR A 877 -2.07 36.39 15.42
N ALA A 878 -2.59 35.21 15.06
CA ALA A 878 -1.78 34.02 14.81
C ALA A 878 -0.83 34.22 13.62
N ARG A 879 -1.29 34.91 12.56
CA ARG A 879 -0.44 35.31 11.42
C ARG A 879 0.66 36.27 11.87
N ILE A 880 0.35 37.23 12.73
CA ILE A 880 1.35 38.18 13.25
C ILE A 880 2.35 37.52 14.20
N ALA A 881 1.89 36.66 15.10
CA ALA A 881 2.73 35.98 16.08
C ALA A 881 3.76 35.05 15.42
N LEU A 882 3.37 34.34 14.34
CA LEU A 882 4.27 33.51 13.53
C LEU A 882 5.28 34.34 12.71
N ILE A 883 4.97 35.61 12.42
CA ILE A 883 5.85 36.54 11.69
C ILE A 883 6.74 37.35 12.65
N SER A 884 6.41 37.37 13.95
CA SER A 884 7.01 38.28 14.94
C SER A 884 8.52 38.15 15.18
N PRO A 885 9.19 36.99 15.01
CA PRO A 885 10.65 36.94 15.12
C PRO A 885 11.39 37.62 13.95
N MET A 886 10.72 37.94 12.84
CA MET A 886 11.37 38.47 11.61
C MET A 886 11.04 39.93 11.26
N LEU A 887 10.11 40.57 11.97
CA LEU A 887 9.66 41.94 11.64
C LEU A 887 10.76 43.03 11.71
N LEU A 888 11.94 42.72 12.26
CA LEU A 888 13.08 43.63 12.27
C LEU A 888 13.91 43.66 10.95
N VAL A 889 13.71 42.71 10.02
CA VAL A 889 14.52 42.61 8.78
C VAL A 889 13.67 42.70 7.48
N VAL A 890 12.35 42.58 7.61
CA VAL A 890 11.42 42.27 6.51
C VAL A 890 11.09 43.41 5.53
N PRO A 891 11.01 44.71 5.91
CA PRO A 891 10.60 45.75 4.95
C PRO A 891 11.54 45.91 3.74
N LEU A 892 12.85 45.67 3.93
CA LEU A 892 13.84 45.79 2.86
C LEU A 892 13.91 44.54 1.97
N VAL A 893 13.65 43.34 2.50
CA VAL A 893 13.81 42.07 1.77
C VAL A 893 12.56 41.72 0.95
N LEU A 894 11.35 42.02 1.45
CA LEU A 894 10.11 41.70 0.73
C LEU A 894 9.82 42.62 -0.47
N PHE A 895 10.34 43.85 -0.48
CA PHE A 895 10.22 44.76 -1.62
C PHE A 895 11.27 44.52 -2.71
N ALA A 896 12.45 43.99 -2.36
CA ALA A 896 13.55 43.78 -3.31
C ALA A 896 13.50 42.43 -4.05
N PHE A 897 12.88 41.38 -3.50
CA PHE A 897 12.98 40.03 -4.07
C PHE A 897 11.63 39.32 -4.24
N SER A 898 11.15 39.27 -5.48
CA SER A 898 9.91 38.53 -5.84
C SER A 898 9.96 37.04 -5.49
N SER A 899 11.16 36.45 -5.46
CA SER A 899 11.42 35.06 -5.09
C SER A 899 11.09 34.76 -3.63
N VAL A 900 11.40 35.70 -2.72
CA VAL A 900 11.11 35.58 -1.29
C VAL A 900 9.60 35.67 -1.03
N ARG A 901 8.91 36.56 -1.76
CA ARG A 901 7.43 36.63 -1.71
C ARG A 901 6.77 35.35 -2.22
N LYS A 902 7.28 34.74 -3.29
CA LYS A 902 6.80 33.43 -3.78
C LYS A 902 7.00 32.33 -2.73
N PHE A 903 8.18 32.26 -2.12
CA PHE A 903 8.50 31.32 -1.03
C PHE A 903 7.51 31.46 0.15
N TYR A 904 7.27 32.68 0.64
CA TYR A 904 6.33 32.92 1.75
C TYR A 904 4.87 32.69 1.37
N SER A 905 4.42 33.06 0.16
CA SER A 905 3.06 32.76 -0.29
C SER A 905 2.82 31.25 -0.48
N GLY A 906 3.87 30.50 -0.83
CA GLY A 906 3.85 29.03 -0.92
C GLY A 906 3.75 28.36 0.45
N LEU A 907 4.38 28.92 1.48
CA LEU A 907 4.37 28.42 2.87
C LEU A 907 2.98 28.46 3.55
N PHE A 908 2.05 29.30 3.09
CA PHE A 908 0.71 29.43 3.69
C PHE A 908 -0.41 28.79 2.87
N ASP A 909 -0.11 28.26 1.68
CA ASP A 909 -1.11 27.73 0.75
C ASP A 909 -0.87 26.25 0.39
N THR A 910 -0.70 25.43 1.42
CA THR A 910 0.24 24.31 1.35
C THR A 910 -0.32 22.93 1.03
N ASN A 911 -1.63 22.66 1.05
CA ASN A 911 -2.08 21.25 1.05
C ASN A 911 -3.08 20.80 -0.02
N ASN A 912 -3.70 21.73 -0.77
CA ASN A 912 -4.84 21.38 -1.64
C ASN A 912 -4.62 21.77 -3.11
N ALA A 913 -3.42 21.56 -3.68
CA ALA A 913 -3.21 21.84 -5.11
C ALA A 913 -4.06 20.88 -5.97
N ALA A 914 -3.89 19.57 -5.77
CA ALA A 914 -4.65 18.54 -6.47
C ALA A 914 -6.16 18.68 -6.24
N ASP A 915 -6.62 18.99 -5.02
CA ASP A 915 -8.04 19.18 -4.75
C ASP A 915 -8.60 20.48 -5.32
N ARG A 916 -7.87 21.60 -5.31
CA ARG A 916 -8.33 22.81 -6.02
C ARG A 916 -8.40 22.59 -7.52
N GLU A 917 -7.51 21.78 -8.06
CA GLU A 917 -7.44 21.45 -9.48
C GLU A 917 -8.54 20.46 -9.89
N MET A 918 -8.78 19.42 -9.09
CA MET A 918 -9.92 18.50 -9.25
C MET A 918 -11.24 19.14 -8.84
N LYS A 919 -11.17 20.34 -8.24
CA LYS A 919 -12.31 21.07 -7.71
C LYS A 919 -13.04 20.18 -6.69
N LEU A 920 -12.37 19.81 -5.60
CA LEU A 920 -12.90 19.01 -4.50
C LEU A 920 -12.82 19.81 -3.19
N ASP A 921 -13.87 19.74 -2.36
CA ASP A 921 -13.84 20.31 -1.00
C ASP A 921 -13.20 19.28 -0.05
N ALA A 922 -11.89 19.42 0.14
CA ALA A 922 -11.09 18.43 0.86
C ALA A 922 -10.98 18.69 2.37
N THR A 923 -11.64 19.73 2.88
CA THR A 923 -11.64 20.07 4.32
C THR A 923 -12.29 18.99 5.20
N GLY A 924 -13.08 18.08 4.61
CA GLY A 924 -13.69 16.94 5.29
C GLY A 924 -12.86 15.64 5.28
N ALA A 925 -12.08 15.37 4.24
CA ALA A 925 -11.46 14.05 4.02
C ALA A 925 -10.33 13.71 5.00
N SER A 926 -9.56 14.69 5.52
CA SER A 926 -8.60 14.39 6.60
C SER A 926 -9.25 14.22 7.97
N LYS A 927 -10.46 14.76 8.16
CA LYS A 927 -11.24 14.60 9.40
C LYS A 927 -11.96 13.24 9.45
N THR A 928 -12.08 12.53 8.31
CA THR A 928 -12.67 11.18 8.23
C THR A 928 -11.68 10.04 8.48
N GLN A 929 -10.39 10.33 8.70
CA GLN A 929 -9.41 9.29 8.98
C GLN A 929 -9.71 8.57 10.31
N ALA A 930 -9.82 7.25 10.25
CA ALA A 930 -10.18 6.39 11.39
C ALA A 930 -9.18 6.39 12.55
N HIS A 931 -7.97 6.93 12.36
CA HIS A 931 -6.92 6.94 13.40
C HIS A 931 -6.75 8.29 14.11
N LYS A 932 -7.35 9.41 13.65
CA LYS A 932 -7.13 10.74 14.26
C LYS A 932 -8.22 11.13 15.25
N GLY A 933 -7.87 11.20 16.54
CA GLY A 933 -8.80 11.61 17.61
C GLY A 933 -9.92 10.61 17.86
N GLN A 934 -9.73 9.38 17.39
CA GLN A 934 -10.76 8.36 17.32
C GLN A 934 -10.88 7.58 18.63
N ASP A 935 -9.81 7.53 19.43
CA ASP A 935 -9.83 7.13 20.84
C ASP A 935 -10.80 8.02 21.63
N LYS A 936 -10.63 9.35 21.56
CA LYS A 936 -11.51 10.31 22.23
C LYS A 936 -12.94 10.21 21.70
N ARG A 937 -13.11 10.24 20.38
CA ARG A 937 -14.44 10.17 19.75
C ARG A 937 -15.15 8.85 20.06
N THR A 938 -14.43 7.73 20.23
CA THR A 938 -15.04 6.45 20.62
C THR A 938 -15.70 6.56 21.98
N ARG A 939 -15.03 7.17 22.97
CA ARG A 939 -15.60 7.36 24.30
C ARG A 939 -16.84 8.26 24.27
N ASP A 940 -16.77 9.36 23.52
CA ASP A 940 -17.92 10.27 23.34
C ASP A 940 -19.12 9.53 22.71
N VAL A 941 -18.88 8.70 21.69
CA VAL A 941 -19.95 7.94 21.01
C VAL A 941 -20.48 6.81 21.88
N VAL A 942 -19.66 6.15 22.69
CA VAL A 942 -20.15 5.16 23.66
C VAL A 942 -21.12 5.81 24.65
N LEU A 943 -20.76 6.97 25.19
CA LEU A 943 -21.65 7.73 26.08
C LEU A 943 -22.96 8.14 25.38
N GLU A 944 -22.87 8.57 24.11
CA GLU A 944 -24.05 8.89 23.28
C GLU A 944 -24.97 7.67 23.14
N VAL A 945 -24.43 6.52 22.71
CA VAL A 945 -25.17 5.26 22.53
C VAL A 945 -25.82 4.81 23.83
N LEU A 946 -25.06 4.78 24.93
CA LEU A 946 -25.59 4.40 26.24
C LEU A 946 -26.67 5.39 26.70
N SER A 947 -26.52 6.70 26.43
CA SER A 947 -27.51 7.70 26.83
C SER A 947 -28.82 7.67 26.02
N GLU A 948 -28.83 7.02 24.86
CA GLU A 948 -30.01 6.88 24.00
C GLU A 948 -30.72 5.52 24.19
N ASP A 949 -30.03 4.52 24.75
CA ASP A 949 -30.60 3.19 24.97
C ASP A 949 -31.61 3.17 26.15
N ASN A 950 -32.71 2.44 25.96
CA ASN A 950 -33.81 2.37 26.93
C ASN A 950 -33.41 1.73 28.28
N LEU A 951 -32.37 0.90 28.30
CA LEU A 951 -31.82 0.28 29.51
C LEU A 951 -31.18 1.32 30.44
N PHE A 952 -30.76 2.46 29.90
CA PHE A 952 -30.04 3.55 30.57
C PHE A 952 -30.83 4.87 30.63
N THR A 953 -32.06 4.90 30.13
CA THR A 953 -32.96 6.06 30.16
C THR A 953 -34.29 5.79 30.85
N GLY A 954 -34.69 4.52 30.98
CA GLY A 954 -35.94 4.12 31.64
C GLY A 954 -35.92 4.28 33.17
N LYS A 955 -37.09 4.61 33.75
CA LYS A 955 -37.34 4.71 35.21
C LYS A 955 -36.42 5.65 35.99
N GLY A 956 -35.96 6.76 35.39
CA GLY A 956 -35.16 7.78 36.09
C GLY A 956 -33.69 7.41 36.33
N LYS A 957 -33.18 6.35 35.69
CA LYS A 957 -31.78 5.92 35.80
C LYS A 957 -30.97 6.42 34.60
N THR A 958 -30.83 7.73 34.42
CA THR A 958 -29.86 8.29 33.48
C THR A 958 -28.44 7.94 33.90
N LEU A 959 -27.49 7.86 32.95
CA LEU A 959 -26.06 7.76 33.28
C LEU A 959 -25.67 8.82 34.33
N THR A 960 -25.20 8.36 35.49
CA THR A 960 -24.78 9.24 36.58
C THR A 960 -23.49 9.97 36.20
N SER A 961 -23.17 11.05 36.91
CA SER A 961 -21.88 11.75 36.71
C SER A 961 -20.69 10.82 36.97
N GLU A 962 -20.80 9.92 37.94
CA GLU A 962 -19.77 8.93 38.27
C GLU A 962 -19.58 7.96 37.09
N GLU A 963 -20.66 7.42 36.53
CA GLU A 963 -20.60 6.52 35.38
C GLU A 963 -20.03 7.19 34.13
N LYS A 964 -20.31 8.48 33.92
CA LYS A 964 -19.70 9.25 32.82
C LYS A 964 -18.22 9.48 33.04
N ASP A 965 -17.80 9.68 34.29
CA ASP A 965 -16.41 9.93 34.67
C ASP A 965 -15.51 8.71 34.45
N LEU A 966 -16.09 7.50 34.46
CA LEU A 966 -15.41 6.25 34.11
C LEU A 966 -14.90 6.21 32.66
N PHE A 967 -15.52 6.99 31.76
CA PHE A 967 -15.09 7.10 30.35
C PHE A 967 -14.07 8.23 30.12
N LYS A 968 -13.64 8.95 31.15
CA LYS A 968 -12.54 9.94 31.01
C LYS A 968 -11.20 9.23 30.79
N LYS A 969 -10.28 9.88 30.07
CA LYS A 969 -8.95 9.33 29.78
C LYS A 969 -8.18 9.11 31.09
N GLY A 970 -7.60 7.91 31.26
CA GLY A 970 -6.82 7.56 32.44
C GLY A 970 -7.64 7.13 33.65
N SER A 971 -8.98 7.15 33.59
CA SER A 971 -9.83 6.70 34.70
C SER A 971 -9.64 5.21 35.02
N MET A 972 -9.47 4.36 34.00
CA MET A 972 -9.18 2.92 34.21
C MET A 972 -7.80 2.68 34.77
N GLU A 973 -6.76 3.34 34.26
CA GLU A 973 -5.41 3.23 34.82
C GLU A 973 -5.39 3.69 36.28
N LYS A 974 -6.16 4.74 36.61
CA LYS A 974 -6.35 5.19 37.97
C LYS A 974 -7.10 4.14 38.82
N LEU A 975 -8.18 3.54 38.34
CA LEU A 975 -8.93 2.51 39.05
C LEU A 975 -8.12 1.22 39.25
N GLU A 976 -7.41 0.75 38.22
CA GLU A 976 -6.51 -0.40 38.32
C GLU A 976 -5.37 -0.12 39.31
N ASN A 977 -4.83 1.10 39.32
CA ASN A 977 -3.81 1.50 40.28
C ASN A 977 -4.39 1.63 41.71
N GLU A 978 -5.60 2.17 41.87
CA GLU A 978 -6.32 2.23 43.14
C GLU A 978 -6.70 0.84 43.66
N GLU A 979 -7.07 -0.10 42.78
CA GLU A 979 -7.37 -1.49 43.13
C GLU A 979 -6.10 -2.27 43.48
N LYS A 980 -5.01 -2.07 42.72
CA LYS A 980 -3.67 -2.59 43.07
C LYS A 980 -3.21 -2.05 44.41
N GLN A 981 -3.41 -0.75 44.69
CA GLN A 981 -3.11 -0.14 45.98
C GLN A 981 -3.98 -0.73 47.09
N LYS A 982 -5.31 -0.84 46.91
CA LYS A 982 -6.20 -1.50 47.87
C LYS A 982 -5.80 -2.95 48.12
N LYS A 983 -5.36 -3.70 47.11
CA LYS A 983 -4.85 -5.07 47.27
C LYS A 983 -3.54 -5.10 48.05
N GLN A 984 -2.62 -4.16 47.80
CA GLN A 984 -1.40 -4.01 48.58
C GLN A 984 -1.70 -3.58 50.03
N GLU A 985 -2.72 -2.75 50.26
CA GLU A 985 -3.21 -2.36 51.58
C GLU A 985 -3.90 -3.52 52.30
N ILE A 986 -4.71 -4.33 51.60
CA ILE A 986 -5.33 -5.54 52.14
C ILE A 986 -4.25 -6.59 52.47
N GLN A 987 -3.26 -6.81 51.60
CA GLN A 987 -2.14 -7.72 51.87
C GLN A 987 -1.24 -7.24 53.02
N SER A 988 -1.04 -5.93 53.15
CA SER A 988 -0.25 -5.34 54.26
C SER A 988 -1.06 -5.17 55.56
N SER A 989 -2.39 -5.27 55.51
CA SER A 989 -3.29 -5.25 56.68
C SER A 989 -3.70 -6.63 57.17
N VAL A 990 -3.30 -7.72 56.50
CA VAL A 990 -3.37 -9.07 57.11
C VAL A 990 -2.42 -9.09 58.32
N PRO A 991 -2.91 -9.31 59.55
CA PRO A 991 -2.05 -9.33 60.72
C PRO A 991 -1.01 -10.45 60.60
N SER A 992 0.25 -10.15 60.92
CA SER A 992 1.36 -11.12 60.93
C SER A 992 1.14 -12.33 61.84
N SER A 993 0.06 -12.35 62.63
CA SER A 993 -0.34 -13.46 63.50
C SER A 993 -0.81 -14.71 62.74
N VAL A 994 -1.17 -14.63 61.45
CA VAL A 994 -1.49 -15.82 60.64
C VAL A 994 -0.22 -16.52 60.11
N SER A 995 0.93 -15.83 60.06
CA SER A 995 2.21 -16.46 59.67
C SER A 995 2.87 -17.26 60.81
N THR A 996 2.48 -16.99 62.06
CA THR A 996 2.98 -17.71 63.24
C THR A 996 2.44 -19.13 63.33
N ASP A 997 1.20 -19.39 62.92
CA ASP A 997 0.62 -20.75 62.90
C ASP A 997 1.15 -21.61 61.74
N TYR A 998 1.48 -20.98 60.60
CA TYR A 998 2.13 -21.69 59.49
C TYR A 998 3.55 -22.16 59.86
N ASN A 999 4.32 -21.30 60.54
CA ASN A 999 5.67 -21.65 61.00
C ASN A 999 5.65 -22.60 62.20
N ALA A 1000 4.62 -22.54 63.06
CA ALA A 1000 4.42 -23.51 64.14
C ALA A 1000 4.06 -24.90 63.58
N GLY A 1001 3.25 -24.97 62.52
CA GLY A 1001 2.93 -26.22 61.81
C GLY A 1001 4.16 -26.86 61.15
N ILE A 1002 5.01 -26.07 60.49
CA ILE A 1002 6.26 -26.57 59.89
C ILE A 1002 7.27 -27.00 60.95
N LYS A 1003 7.31 -26.32 62.10
CA LYS A 1003 8.18 -26.70 63.22
C LYS A 1003 7.73 -28.00 63.88
N ALA A 1004 6.43 -28.21 64.07
CA ALA A 1004 5.87 -29.46 64.60
C ALA A 1004 6.11 -30.65 63.66
N LEU A 1005 6.05 -30.44 62.34
CA LEU A 1005 6.37 -31.47 61.34
C LEU A 1005 7.87 -31.78 61.27
N SER A 1006 8.73 -30.79 61.49
CA SER A 1006 10.18 -30.96 61.60
C SER A 1006 10.60 -31.70 62.87
N GLU A 1007 9.88 -31.54 63.98
CA GLU A 1007 10.16 -32.20 65.27
C GLU A 1007 9.72 -33.67 65.29
N LEU A 1008 8.84 -34.09 64.36
CA LEU A 1008 8.43 -35.49 64.15
C LEU A 1008 9.37 -36.30 63.24
N GLY A 1009 10.52 -35.75 62.85
CA GLY A 1009 11.57 -36.50 62.16
C GLY A 1009 11.31 -36.80 60.68
N LEU A 1010 10.37 -36.10 60.04
CA LEU A 1010 10.15 -36.22 58.59
C LEU A 1010 11.15 -35.34 57.83
N ALA A 1011 11.86 -35.93 56.87
CA ALA A 1011 12.86 -35.22 56.09
C ALA A 1011 12.22 -34.19 55.15
N LYS A 1012 12.93 -33.07 54.95
CA LYS A 1012 12.53 -31.89 54.14
C LYS A 1012 12.06 -32.18 52.71
N ALA A 1013 12.27 -33.39 52.19
CA ALA A 1013 11.85 -33.81 50.86
C ALA A 1013 10.35 -34.20 50.78
N ASP A 1014 9.74 -34.65 51.87
CA ASP A 1014 8.34 -35.12 51.86
C ASP A 1014 7.30 -34.00 52.01
N ILE A 1015 7.70 -32.83 52.54
CA ILE A 1015 6.83 -31.65 52.65
C ILE A 1015 6.62 -31.00 51.27
N LYS A 1016 7.61 -31.10 50.38
CA LYS A 1016 7.56 -30.55 49.01
C LYS A 1016 6.58 -31.32 48.10
N GLY A 1017 6.35 -32.61 48.39
CA GLY A 1017 5.41 -33.45 47.63
C GLY A 1017 3.92 -33.19 47.93
N VAL A 1018 3.60 -32.42 48.98
CA VAL A 1018 2.22 -32.02 49.32
C VAL A 1018 1.88 -30.64 48.74
N GLU A 1019 2.85 -29.73 48.62
CA GLU A 1019 2.66 -28.43 47.97
C GLU A 1019 2.49 -28.55 46.44
N GLU A 1020 3.13 -29.54 45.79
CA GLU A 1020 3.01 -29.76 44.34
C GLU A 1020 1.70 -30.45 43.90
N LYS A 1021 0.84 -30.91 44.81
CA LYS A 1021 -0.45 -31.56 44.47
C LYS A 1021 -1.68 -30.65 44.52
N ILE A 1022 -1.54 -29.39 44.94
CA ILE A 1022 -2.68 -28.45 45.05
C ILE A 1022 -2.69 -27.42 43.88
N LEU A 1023 -1.68 -27.39 43.03
CA LEU A 1023 -1.61 -26.50 41.87
C LEU A 1023 -1.19 -27.24 40.59
N GLU A 1024 -2.09 -28.07 40.06
CA GLU A 1024 -2.11 -28.40 38.62
C GLU A 1024 -3.47 -28.02 38.02
N PRO A 1025 -3.54 -27.12 37.03
CA PRO A 1025 -4.66 -27.05 36.12
C PRO A 1025 -4.54 -28.18 35.09
N GLN A 1026 -5.62 -28.95 34.92
CA GLN A 1026 -5.74 -29.95 33.86
C GLN A 1026 -5.65 -29.28 32.48
N ASN A 1027 -4.53 -29.46 31.78
CA ASN A 1027 -4.43 -29.24 30.34
C ASN A 1027 -4.62 -30.58 29.62
N HIS A 1028 -5.81 -30.78 29.05
CA HIS A 1028 -6.03 -31.72 27.96
C HIS A 1028 -5.96 -30.98 26.62
N SER A 1029 -4.88 -31.18 25.86
CA SER A 1029 -4.95 -31.36 24.41
C SER A 1029 -3.58 -31.79 23.91
N GLY A 1030 -3.46 -33.06 23.52
CA GLY A 1030 -2.29 -33.59 22.85
C GLY A 1030 -2.13 -32.99 21.46
N GLU A 1031 -0.89 -32.66 21.12
CA GLU A 1031 -0.44 -32.57 19.75
C GLU A 1031 -0.37 -33.98 19.16
N LEU A 1032 -0.99 -34.19 18.00
CA LEU A 1032 -0.66 -35.30 17.11
C LEU A 1032 -0.11 -34.74 15.79
N PRO A 1033 0.86 -35.44 15.17
CA PRO A 1033 1.56 -34.97 14.00
C PRO A 1033 0.77 -35.21 12.71
N TYR A 1034 1.21 -34.48 11.69
CA TYR A 1034 0.88 -34.62 10.27
C TYR A 1034 0.95 -36.09 9.79
N ASP A 1035 -0.06 -36.53 9.05
CA ASP A 1035 0.08 -37.54 8.00
C ASP A 1035 -0.91 -37.28 6.85
N SER A 1036 -0.40 -37.36 5.61
CA SER A 1036 -1.13 -37.29 4.34
C SER A 1036 -2.02 -38.52 4.11
N PRO A 1037 -3.04 -38.43 3.23
CA PRO A 1037 -3.62 -39.63 2.62
C PRO A 1037 -3.45 -39.63 1.10
N ASP A 1038 -2.71 -40.62 0.60
CA ASP A 1038 -2.97 -41.27 -0.69
C ASP A 1038 -3.26 -42.76 -0.43
N ASP A 1039 -4.06 -43.33 -1.33
CA ASP A 1039 -4.32 -44.75 -1.60
C ASP A 1039 -5.25 -45.55 -0.68
N ILE A 1040 -6.48 -45.78 -1.17
CA ILE A 1040 -7.20 -47.04 -0.97
C ILE A 1040 -7.69 -47.55 -2.34
N PRO A 1041 -7.31 -48.77 -2.77
CA PRO A 1041 -7.97 -49.45 -3.88
C PRO A 1041 -9.24 -50.19 -3.41
N SER A 1042 -10.15 -50.35 -4.36
CA SER A 1042 -11.34 -51.21 -4.35
C SER A 1042 -11.18 -52.57 -3.64
N VAL A 1043 -12.28 -53.11 -3.10
CA VAL A 1043 -12.93 -54.37 -3.53
C VAL A 1043 -14.14 -54.70 -2.63
N GLY A 1044 -15.31 -54.87 -3.24
CA GLY A 1044 -16.14 -56.08 -3.13
C GLY A 1044 -17.05 -56.32 -1.92
N ASN A 1045 -18.37 -56.16 -2.17
CA ASN A 1045 -19.48 -57.08 -1.87
C ASN A 1045 -19.51 -57.91 -0.57
N GLY A 1046 -20.64 -57.86 0.14
CA GLY A 1046 -21.06 -58.99 0.98
C GLY A 1046 -22.17 -58.68 1.98
N SER A 1047 -23.36 -59.15 1.66
CA SER A 1047 -24.63 -59.13 2.41
C SER A 1047 -24.64 -59.87 3.77
N MET A 1048 -25.74 -59.61 4.51
CA MET A 1048 -26.47 -60.48 5.46
C MET A 1048 -26.05 -60.42 6.95
N VAL A 1049 -26.92 -59.93 7.87
CA VAL A 1049 -28.10 -60.61 8.53
C VAL A 1049 -27.57 -61.63 9.54
N LEU A 1050 -27.90 -61.69 10.84
CA LEU A 1050 -29.05 -61.30 11.67
C LEU A 1050 -28.64 -61.41 13.16
N LYS A 1051 -29.01 -60.44 14.01
CA LYS A 1051 -29.97 -60.62 15.12
C LYS A 1051 -30.25 -59.30 15.81
#